data_AF-A4X0D0-F1
#
_entry.id   AF-A4X0D0-F1
#
_cell.length_a   1.000
_cell.length_b   1.000
_cell.length_c   1.000
_cell.angle_alpha   90.00
_cell.angle_beta   90.00
_cell.angle_gamma   90.00
#
_symmetry.space_group_name_H-M   'P 1'
#
loop_
_entity.id
_entity.type
_entity.pdbx_description
1 polymer ?
#
loop_
_entity_poly.entity_id
_entity_poly.type
_entity_poly.pdbx_seq_one_letter_code
_entity_poly.pdbx_strand_id
1 'polypeptide(L)'
;MGETGALSGELTFRDLSLLPSGLGRGARATGSGSIRLRDGRLSGDGSAEITYQDLGNGNVRFAFTEAGAFTAEGTFRVTPPFVNEVSGDLAADEAGNLTANARIGVGDMRTSLPGLSLTGGTLTLGYLNGRPSGGIEGFAATYAGLGSVTLEEATIAASGFAGTGRFALEVAGLNEASGRVTIRNGRVSGLLRLGADAFPAGLPVRRPSLTVRLAETGRVGVDGSATVDLGPAGTGSFSAAYSETGAFSFGGDVTLTIPGLTTVTARVGYANGEISGEVQVPVNTQLLPGLDGSVTVRYAQNRWSGETTLNFAADNGKLSGTVTVTVAQTEAGALELGGEGRVTAQLAPRLQGTLTARILPEGAVDISGVIEVTEPLELFPEKRMDRELFRYAQNIPLWAILVAVIRIRAGVRAGVGPGVFRNIRVEGSYTIGSAEADPSFTISGELFVPAFVEGYVAIGAGLGLDVVLGELTGGIEAVGTAGLYGAISVEPALTYADGDWGIEGVATLAAGARLKLGLNAWAEIEALWVTVWDKQWKLAEVVMPVGPDLGLQARMSYKFGRPEPPTIEMTSSEIDTARLVQDAMPKDGPAPSGAREALQNKAEWKGQLQAQRAAAVPPEQVAQQAEPATPPPAPPRPPKAAGGPPAATPAVGPAAPATAQQTQPGASPNEANLPARSDAVDRAAAPDSNIPAAVPEGSLPGADQPRYPHPITLKMLDEPPASIPRTLSQEAEDVAAASRMVELASAQATDSDALDNYFPRIKQRFGLVSLGYEGDFQRGFAVVGRINPEFKRRVAEPLSGTGLPGALASGHVTKIVHEHSQLGGAQVGLTMRARPLGPDHQQGSGPTGQDALMAQLPTDPRIYSDTAQRYVRGHLLNDHIGGLGHPMNLFPITASANAQHESAVESYAKDWVNNRKLWIDYTVEVKARPELSRATGGLKKIDAVIDATAAALDTNLDRIPNLTRHVTIASTYRTASQAEEGELNDFTQALVDPTAAALQAERPQDQALTAPRSSRETPTSFPPHIGAAIAAAVVKLGSRSRVAAVLQDHPGFGDVSEEVLFEVYDRIGTTGATVDFLGSPAERGVLTRIINAWGGKDGIGARLERAIASAGSGAGP
;
A
#
# COMPACT_ATOMS: atom_id res chain seq x y z
N MET A 1 -108.49 11.87 47.44
CA MET A 1 -109.05 10.64 46.87
C MET A 1 -110.03 11.03 45.78
N GLY A 2 -109.80 10.60 44.55
CA GLY A 2 -110.75 10.78 43.43
C GLY A 2 -111.79 9.66 43.36
N GLU A 3 -112.77 9.77 42.47
CA GLU A 3 -113.90 8.84 42.34
C GLU A 3 -113.51 7.37 42.04
N THR A 4 -112.26 7.10 41.64
CA THR A 4 -111.70 5.76 41.41
C THR A 4 -111.02 5.13 42.64
N GLY A 5 -111.05 5.78 43.81
CA GLY A 5 -110.38 5.32 45.02
C GLY A 5 -108.86 5.56 45.03
N ALA A 6 -108.30 6.14 43.97
CA ALA A 6 -106.89 6.50 43.90
C ALA A 6 -106.58 7.67 44.84
N LEU A 7 -105.61 7.47 45.73
CA LEU A 7 -105.06 8.50 46.59
C LEU A 7 -104.08 9.32 45.76
N SER A 8 -104.49 10.53 45.39
CA SER A 8 -103.60 11.51 44.78
C SER A 8 -103.48 12.74 45.67
N GLY A 9 -102.27 13.28 45.73
CA GLY A 9 -101.94 14.42 46.59
C GLY A 9 -100.54 14.92 46.30
N GLU A 10 -100.35 16.23 46.41
CA GLU A 10 -99.05 16.89 46.30
C GLU A 10 -98.66 17.45 47.66
N LEU A 11 -97.52 17.00 48.17
CA LEU A 11 -96.92 17.49 49.40
C LEU A 11 -95.72 18.35 49.03
N THR A 12 -95.85 19.66 49.17
CA THR A 12 -94.71 20.58 49.08
C THR A 12 -94.11 20.76 50.47
N PHE A 13 -92.79 20.63 50.58
CA PHE A 13 -92.05 20.88 51.81
C PHE A 13 -90.96 21.90 51.56
N ARG A 14 -90.65 22.71 52.59
CA ARG A 14 -89.50 23.63 52.62
C ARG A 14 -88.72 23.41 53.90
N ASP A 15 -87.41 23.54 53.80
CA ASP A 15 -86.45 23.47 54.91
C ASP A 15 -86.60 22.19 55.77
N LEU A 16 -87.01 21.08 55.14
CA LEU A 16 -87.17 19.80 55.79
C LEU A 16 -85.78 19.23 56.11
N SER A 17 -85.52 18.90 57.38
CA SER A 17 -84.31 18.15 57.73
C SER A 17 -84.38 16.76 57.08
N LEU A 18 -83.49 16.49 56.12
CA LEU A 18 -83.43 15.23 55.39
C LEU A 18 -82.54 14.17 56.09
N LEU A 19 -81.79 14.55 57.13
CA LEU A 19 -80.98 13.62 57.90
C LEU A 19 -81.77 12.98 59.06
N PRO A 20 -81.64 11.66 59.28
CA PRO A 20 -82.17 11.00 60.48
C PRO A 20 -81.48 11.52 61.75
N SER A 21 -82.21 11.58 62.86
CA SER A 21 -81.76 12.15 64.14
C SER A 21 -80.61 11.42 64.87
N GLY A 22 -79.88 10.53 64.18
CA GLY A 22 -78.72 9.80 64.72
C GLY A 22 -77.46 9.86 63.86
N LEU A 23 -77.49 10.51 62.69
CA LEU A 23 -76.35 10.57 61.76
C LEU A 23 -75.45 11.78 62.08
N GLY A 24 -74.48 11.56 62.96
CA GLY A 24 -73.24 12.34 63.11
C GLY A 24 -73.36 13.79 63.62
N ARG A 25 -72.71 14.11 64.75
CA ARG A 25 -72.50 15.51 65.20
C ARG A 25 -71.61 16.22 64.17
N GLY A 26 -72.21 16.88 63.19
CA GLY A 26 -71.48 17.66 62.19
C GLY A 26 -72.17 17.74 60.82
N ALA A 27 -73.15 16.87 60.51
CA ALA A 27 -73.88 16.92 59.25
C ALA A 27 -75.26 17.59 59.41
N ARG A 28 -75.63 18.44 58.46
CA ARG A 28 -76.97 19.00 58.29
C ARG A 28 -77.38 18.82 56.84
N ALA A 29 -78.60 18.36 56.58
CA ALA A 29 -79.18 18.40 55.24
C ALA A 29 -80.59 18.96 55.32
N THR A 30 -80.83 20.06 54.61
CA THR A 30 -82.12 20.74 54.55
C THR A 30 -82.63 20.71 53.13
N GLY A 31 -83.83 20.15 52.95
CA GLY A 31 -84.44 19.92 51.66
C GLY A 31 -85.73 20.69 51.46
N SER A 32 -85.98 21.09 50.23
CA SER A 32 -87.27 21.61 49.79
C SER A 32 -87.68 20.91 48.50
N GLY A 33 -88.97 20.70 48.28
CA GLY A 33 -89.43 19.96 47.11
C GLY A 33 -90.92 19.68 47.14
N SER A 34 -91.37 18.92 46.16
CA SER A 34 -92.74 18.45 46.04
C SER A 34 -92.76 16.94 45.81
N ILE A 35 -93.59 16.23 46.56
CA ILE A 35 -93.87 14.80 46.35
C ILE A 35 -95.30 14.69 45.90
N ARG A 36 -95.52 14.08 44.74
CA ARG A 36 -96.82 13.81 44.15
C ARG A 36 -97.10 12.32 44.25
N LEU A 37 -98.20 11.96 44.86
CA LEU A 37 -98.76 10.62 44.78
C LEU A 37 -99.83 10.64 43.69
N ARG A 38 -99.75 9.73 42.71
CA ARG A 38 -100.81 9.48 41.73
C ARG A 38 -100.94 7.97 41.54
N ASP A 39 -102.17 7.47 41.64
CA ASP A 39 -102.49 6.04 41.48
C ASP A 39 -101.62 5.10 42.35
N GLY A 40 -101.31 5.51 43.58
CA GLY A 40 -100.49 4.74 44.51
C GLY A 40 -98.98 4.76 44.22
N ARG A 41 -98.53 5.50 43.20
CA ARG A 41 -97.12 5.66 42.84
C ARG A 41 -96.65 7.07 43.17
N LEU A 42 -95.43 7.16 43.69
CA LEU A 42 -94.83 8.42 44.09
C LEU A 42 -93.94 8.94 42.95
N SER A 43 -94.13 10.20 42.58
CA SER A 43 -93.13 11.00 41.89
C SER A 43 -92.80 12.22 42.71
N GLY A 44 -91.68 12.87 42.44
CA GLY A 44 -91.35 14.08 43.14
C GLY A 44 -90.06 14.68 42.64
N ASP A 45 -89.88 15.93 42.95
CA ASP A 45 -88.67 16.69 42.68
C ASP A 45 -88.35 17.56 43.89
N GLY A 46 -87.07 17.75 44.15
CA GLY A 46 -86.63 18.53 45.28
C GLY A 46 -85.17 18.94 45.17
N SER A 47 -84.76 19.81 46.07
CA SER A 47 -83.38 20.22 46.27
C SER A 47 -83.00 20.05 47.73
N ALA A 48 -81.79 19.59 47.99
CA ALA A 48 -81.21 19.41 49.31
C ALA A 48 -79.90 20.19 49.39
N GLU A 49 -79.79 21.08 50.37
CA GLU A 49 -78.51 21.63 50.78
C GLU A 49 -77.95 20.76 51.92
N ILE A 50 -76.70 20.33 51.81
CA ILE A 50 -76.00 19.44 52.73
C ILE A 50 -74.76 20.17 53.20
N THR A 51 -74.62 20.38 54.50
CA THR A 51 -73.43 20.97 55.13
C THR A 51 -72.81 19.95 56.08
N TYR A 52 -71.51 19.72 55.94
CA TYR A 52 -70.73 18.92 56.87
C TYR A 52 -69.63 19.78 57.49
N GLN A 53 -69.62 19.88 58.82
CA GLN A 53 -68.89 20.86 59.62
C GLN A 53 -67.37 20.92 59.34
N ASP A 54 -66.78 19.83 58.84
CA ASP A 54 -65.34 19.74 58.52
C ASP A 54 -65.05 19.28 57.08
N LEU A 55 -66.08 18.99 56.28
CA LEU A 55 -65.92 18.51 54.90
C LEU A 55 -66.30 19.61 53.91
N GLY A 56 -67.45 20.27 54.09
CA GLY A 56 -67.93 21.32 53.18
C GLY A 56 -69.44 21.32 52.95
N ASN A 57 -69.88 22.06 51.93
CA ASN A 57 -71.30 22.23 51.56
C ASN A 57 -71.60 21.57 50.22
N GLY A 58 -72.81 21.11 49.99
CA GLY A 58 -73.28 20.63 48.69
C GLY A 58 -74.76 20.87 48.48
N ASN A 59 -75.17 21.05 47.24
CA ASN A 59 -76.53 21.28 46.83
C ASN A 59 -76.91 20.21 45.81
N VAL A 60 -77.94 19.42 46.08
CA VAL A 60 -78.37 18.33 45.21
C VAL A 60 -79.83 18.54 44.84
N ARG A 61 -80.13 18.68 43.56
CA ARG A 61 -81.48 18.51 43.03
C ARG A 61 -81.70 17.05 42.72
N PHE A 62 -82.88 16.54 43.04
CA PHE A 62 -83.25 15.17 42.76
C PHE A 62 -84.67 15.12 42.24
N ALA A 63 -84.95 14.15 41.39
CA ALA A 63 -86.27 13.83 40.92
C ALA A 63 -86.44 12.33 40.87
N PHE A 64 -87.64 11.85 41.14
CA PHE A 64 -87.99 10.46 40.94
C PHE A 64 -89.36 10.36 40.29
N THR A 65 -89.51 9.37 39.41
CA THR A 65 -90.74 9.17 38.64
C THR A 65 -91.60 8.08 39.26
N GLU A 66 -92.87 8.01 38.85
CA GLU A 66 -93.80 6.96 39.27
C GLU A 66 -93.32 5.55 38.87
N ALA A 67 -92.41 5.44 37.90
CA ALA A 67 -91.77 4.19 37.49
C ALA A 67 -90.61 3.77 38.41
N GLY A 68 -90.27 4.57 39.42
CA GLY A 68 -89.16 4.31 40.35
C GLY A 68 -87.79 4.75 39.84
N ALA A 69 -87.70 5.37 38.66
CA ALA A 69 -86.46 5.93 38.16
C ALA A 69 -86.09 7.16 39.00
N PHE A 70 -84.88 7.17 39.54
CA PHE A 70 -84.33 8.25 40.35
C PHE A 70 -83.23 8.96 39.58
N THR A 71 -83.28 10.28 39.55
CA THR A 71 -82.20 11.12 39.04
C THR A 71 -81.81 12.13 40.10
N ALA A 72 -80.53 12.45 40.17
CA ALA A 72 -80.04 13.55 40.98
C ALA A 72 -78.92 14.26 40.26
N GLU A 73 -78.81 15.57 40.46
CA GLU A 73 -77.73 16.41 40.00
C GLU A 73 -77.43 17.43 41.08
N GLY A 74 -76.17 17.57 41.45
CA GLY A 74 -75.78 18.47 42.51
C GLY A 74 -74.35 18.92 42.40
N THR A 75 -74.02 19.96 43.13
CA THR A 75 -72.67 20.49 43.26
C THR A 75 -72.21 20.37 44.70
N PHE A 76 -70.95 20.06 44.95
CA PHE A 76 -70.36 20.12 46.27
C PHE A 76 -69.14 21.05 46.28
N ARG A 77 -68.75 21.47 47.47
CA ARG A 77 -67.68 22.41 47.77
C ARG A 77 -67.05 22.02 49.10
N VAL A 78 -65.85 21.49 49.06
CA VAL A 78 -65.11 20.96 50.21
C VAL A 78 -63.75 21.63 50.36
N THR A 79 -63.27 21.87 51.57
CA THR A 79 -61.98 22.56 51.80
C THR A 79 -61.07 21.69 52.67
N PRO A 80 -60.34 20.73 52.07
CA PRO A 80 -59.46 19.84 52.82
C PRO A 80 -58.22 20.58 53.35
N PRO A 81 -57.51 20.05 54.36
CA PRO A 81 -56.43 20.78 55.03
C PRO A 81 -55.18 21.08 54.17
N PHE A 82 -55.05 20.45 53.00
CA PHE A 82 -53.86 20.54 52.12
C PHE A 82 -54.15 21.15 50.73
N VAL A 83 -55.41 21.50 50.45
CA VAL A 83 -55.87 22.10 49.19
C VAL A 83 -56.77 23.28 49.49
N ASN A 84 -56.81 24.25 48.58
CA ASN A 84 -57.90 25.22 48.59
C ASN A 84 -59.25 24.52 48.38
N GLU A 85 -60.31 25.30 48.37
CA GLU A 85 -61.66 24.85 48.13
C GLU A 85 -61.82 24.06 46.81
N VAL A 86 -62.25 22.81 46.93
CA VAL A 86 -62.55 21.87 45.85
C VAL A 86 -64.04 21.89 45.59
N SER A 87 -64.46 22.25 44.39
CA SER A 87 -65.85 22.09 43.96
C SER A 87 -66.00 21.06 42.86
N GLY A 88 -67.14 20.38 42.84
CA GLY A 88 -67.43 19.35 41.87
C GLY A 88 -68.92 19.11 41.72
N ASP A 89 -69.27 18.30 40.73
CA ASP A 89 -70.63 17.88 40.43
C ASP A 89 -70.83 16.43 40.86
N LEU A 90 -72.05 16.09 41.26
CA LEU A 90 -72.51 14.76 41.61
C LEU A 90 -73.80 14.52 40.85
N ALA A 91 -73.92 13.39 40.17
CA ALA A 91 -75.17 13.02 39.52
C ALA A 91 -75.48 11.54 39.67
N ALA A 92 -76.75 11.21 39.79
CA ALA A 92 -77.29 9.86 39.69
C ALA A 92 -78.26 9.83 38.50
N ASP A 93 -78.11 8.86 37.60
CA ASP A 93 -78.99 8.72 36.43
C ASP A 93 -80.11 7.67 36.65
N GLU A 94 -81.05 7.61 35.71
CA GLU A 94 -82.18 6.65 35.76
C GLU A 94 -81.77 5.17 35.74
N ALA A 95 -80.53 4.87 35.30
CA ALA A 95 -79.97 3.53 35.32
C ALA A 95 -79.29 3.19 36.67
N GLY A 96 -79.30 4.11 37.63
CA GLY A 96 -78.70 3.95 38.95
C GLY A 96 -77.20 4.22 38.98
N ASN A 97 -76.63 4.81 37.93
CA ASN A 97 -75.20 5.14 37.91
C ASN A 97 -74.94 6.39 38.73
N LEU A 98 -74.08 6.28 39.75
CA LEU A 98 -73.59 7.40 40.52
C LEU A 98 -72.28 7.91 39.92
N THR A 99 -72.33 9.13 39.41
CA THR A 99 -71.17 9.88 38.90
C THR A 99 -70.79 11.01 39.85
N ALA A 100 -69.51 11.19 40.14
CA ALA A 100 -69.00 12.39 40.79
C ALA A 100 -67.79 12.91 40.02
N ASN A 101 -67.72 14.21 39.76
CA ASN A 101 -66.62 14.84 39.06
C ASN A 101 -66.13 16.06 39.84
N ALA A 102 -64.83 16.17 40.11
CA ALA A 102 -64.22 17.32 40.76
C ALA A 102 -63.08 17.86 39.92
N ARG A 103 -62.85 19.19 39.97
CA ARG A 103 -61.67 19.83 39.38
C ARG A 103 -60.95 20.63 40.45
N ILE A 104 -59.64 20.42 40.55
CA ILE A 104 -58.80 21.02 41.59
C ILE A 104 -57.60 21.70 40.92
N GLY A 105 -57.42 23.00 41.19
CA GLY A 105 -56.21 23.72 40.78
C GLY A 105 -55.01 23.27 41.63
N VAL A 106 -53.95 22.80 40.97
CA VAL A 106 -52.77 22.23 41.62
C VAL A 106 -51.75 23.30 42.00
N GLY A 107 -51.72 24.42 41.28
CA GLY A 107 -50.77 25.52 41.49
C GLY A 107 -50.83 26.19 42.87
N ASP A 108 -51.95 26.05 43.59
CA ASP A 108 -52.11 26.66 44.92
C ASP A 108 -51.97 25.66 46.08
N MET A 109 -51.62 24.41 45.78
CA MET A 109 -51.47 23.38 46.81
C MET A 109 -50.20 23.61 47.65
N ARG A 110 -50.34 23.43 48.97
CA ARG A 110 -49.20 23.55 49.88
C ARG A 110 -48.35 22.29 49.82
N THR A 111 -47.07 22.46 49.53
CA THR A 111 -46.09 21.36 49.53
C THR A 111 -45.39 21.30 50.89
N SER A 112 -45.15 20.10 51.40
CA SER A 112 -44.34 19.86 52.61
C SER A 112 -42.85 19.74 52.31
N LEU A 113 -42.46 19.79 51.03
CA LEU A 113 -41.09 19.65 50.56
C LEU A 113 -40.45 21.05 50.46
N PRO A 114 -39.45 21.38 51.31
CA PRO A 114 -38.78 22.67 51.25
C PRO A 114 -38.21 22.94 49.85
N GLY A 115 -38.47 24.12 49.30
CA GLY A 115 -37.98 24.52 47.97
C GLY A 115 -38.82 24.03 46.78
N LEU A 116 -39.82 23.16 46.99
CA LEU A 116 -40.76 22.75 45.94
C LEU A 116 -41.98 23.69 45.89
N SER A 117 -42.19 24.31 44.73
CA SER A 117 -43.39 25.09 44.41
C SER A 117 -44.16 24.41 43.29
N LEU A 118 -45.46 24.18 43.50
CA LEU A 118 -46.38 23.77 42.45
C LEU A 118 -46.82 25.04 41.73
N THR A 119 -46.62 25.14 40.42
CA THR A 119 -46.80 26.37 39.65
C THR A 119 -47.96 26.30 38.66
N GLY A 120 -48.51 25.11 38.42
CA GLY A 120 -49.67 24.94 37.54
C GLY A 120 -50.23 23.52 37.54
N GLY A 121 -51.42 23.36 36.96
CA GLY A 121 -52.08 22.08 36.73
C GLY A 121 -53.53 22.04 37.20
N THR A 122 -54.32 21.21 36.53
CA THR A 122 -55.70 20.90 36.95
C THR A 122 -55.82 19.40 37.17
N LEU A 123 -56.12 19.01 38.40
CA LEU A 123 -56.46 17.63 38.76
C LEU A 123 -57.97 17.44 38.60
N THR A 124 -58.35 16.54 37.70
CA THR A 124 -59.72 16.05 37.53
C THR A 124 -59.87 14.72 38.27
N LEU A 125 -60.92 14.60 39.07
CA LEU A 125 -61.26 13.36 39.77
C LEU A 125 -62.66 12.95 39.35
N GLY A 126 -62.80 11.72 38.88
CA GLY A 126 -64.07 11.11 38.51
C GLY A 126 -64.37 9.91 39.39
N TYR A 127 -65.65 9.62 39.59
CA TYR A 127 -66.12 8.41 40.24
C TYR A 127 -67.33 7.92 39.46
N LEU A 128 -67.35 6.62 39.13
CA LEU A 128 -68.50 5.97 38.52
C LEU A 128 -68.71 4.61 39.20
N ASN A 129 -69.80 4.44 39.94
CA ASN A 129 -70.22 3.16 40.53
C ASN A 129 -69.11 2.36 41.23
N GLY A 130 -68.40 2.99 42.17
CA GLY A 130 -67.32 2.33 42.92
C GLY A 130 -65.97 2.34 42.22
N ARG A 131 -65.86 2.86 40.99
CA ARG A 131 -64.59 2.96 40.25
C ARG A 131 -64.11 4.41 40.20
N PRO A 132 -63.05 4.75 40.95
CA PRO A 132 -62.43 6.05 40.80
C PRO A 132 -61.69 6.13 39.46
N SER A 133 -61.69 7.33 38.89
CA SER A 133 -60.89 7.73 37.74
C SER A 133 -60.32 9.12 38.02
N GLY A 134 -59.30 9.52 37.30
CA GLY A 134 -58.79 10.88 37.40
C GLY A 134 -57.76 11.16 36.34
N GLY A 135 -57.49 12.44 36.14
CA GLY A 135 -56.50 12.91 35.20
C GLY A 135 -55.89 14.20 35.71
N ILE A 136 -54.63 14.45 35.38
CA ILE A 136 -53.98 15.72 35.65
C ILE A 136 -53.45 16.27 34.33
N GLU A 137 -53.86 17.49 34.04
CA GLU A 137 -53.50 18.21 32.81
C GLU A 137 -52.72 19.48 33.17
N GLY A 138 -51.66 19.73 32.40
CA GLY A 138 -50.85 20.96 32.53
C GLY A 138 -50.15 21.11 33.89
N PHE A 139 -49.85 20.00 34.58
CA PHE A 139 -49.10 20.06 35.84
C PHE A 139 -47.73 20.69 35.62
N ALA A 140 -47.38 21.65 36.46
CA ALA A 140 -46.07 22.27 36.48
C ALA A 140 -45.61 22.43 37.93
N ALA A 141 -44.34 22.14 38.19
CA ALA A 141 -43.70 22.36 39.48
C ALA A 141 -42.25 22.82 39.29
N THR A 142 -41.75 23.60 40.23
CA THR A 142 -40.37 24.10 40.24
C THR A 142 -39.73 23.80 41.58
N TYR A 143 -38.51 23.28 41.56
CA TYR A 143 -37.68 23.09 42.75
C TYR A 143 -36.53 24.09 42.74
N ALA A 144 -36.47 24.92 43.78
CA ALA A 144 -35.49 25.99 43.90
C ALA A 144 -34.04 25.47 43.79
N GLY A 145 -33.30 26.00 42.82
CA GLY A 145 -31.89 25.64 42.58
C GLY A 145 -31.68 24.30 41.87
N LEU A 146 -32.73 23.64 41.36
CA LEU A 146 -32.63 22.38 40.63
C LEU A 146 -33.31 22.42 39.26
N GLY A 147 -34.49 23.04 39.14
CA GLY A 147 -35.19 23.19 37.85
C GLY A 147 -36.71 23.02 37.93
N SER A 148 -37.35 22.81 36.78
CA SER A 148 -38.81 22.66 36.66
C SER A 148 -39.23 21.34 36.03
N VAL A 149 -40.43 20.87 36.35
CA VAL A 149 -41.06 19.69 35.74
C VAL A 149 -42.46 20.05 35.27
N THR A 150 -42.80 19.54 34.10
CA THR A 150 -44.13 19.64 33.50
C THR A 150 -44.63 18.23 33.16
N LEU A 151 -45.87 17.90 33.50
CA LEU A 151 -46.52 16.68 33.02
C LEU A 151 -47.48 17.07 31.89
N GLU A 152 -47.34 16.42 30.74
CA GLU A 152 -48.22 16.68 29.58
C GLU A 152 -49.60 16.07 29.84
N GLU A 153 -49.63 14.82 30.32
CA GLU A 153 -50.83 14.10 30.70
C GLU A 153 -50.47 13.04 31.74
N ALA A 154 -51.26 12.91 32.81
CA ALA A 154 -51.23 11.72 33.66
C ALA A 154 -52.64 11.32 34.07
N THR A 155 -52.87 10.01 34.16
CA THR A 155 -54.17 9.39 34.39
C THR A 155 -54.13 8.48 35.62
N ILE A 156 -55.27 8.41 36.28
CA ILE A 156 -55.57 7.52 37.40
C ILE A 156 -56.71 6.61 36.94
N ALA A 157 -56.43 5.32 36.84
CA ALA A 157 -57.42 4.29 36.56
C ALA A 157 -57.38 3.21 37.64
N ALA A 158 -58.34 2.26 37.61
CA ALA A 158 -58.35 1.12 38.52
C ALA A 158 -57.06 0.27 38.47
N SER A 159 -56.30 0.34 37.38
CA SER A 159 -55.01 -0.32 37.18
C SER A 159 -53.80 0.41 37.79
N GLY A 160 -53.98 1.63 38.30
CA GLY A 160 -52.93 2.46 38.90
C GLY A 160 -52.75 3.82 38.23
N PHE A 161 -51.73 4.55 38.69
CA PHE A 161 -51.33 5.86 38.19
C PHE A 161 -50.31 5.72 37.04
N ALA A 162 -50.55 6.41 35.93
CA ALA A 162 -49.60 6.46 34.81
C ALA A 162 -49.56 7.86 34.19
N GLY A 163 -48.38 8.30 33.74
CA GLY A 163 -48.24 9.64 33.15
C GLY A 163 -46.91 9.86 32.47
N THR A 164 -46.85 10.85 31.59
CA THR A 164 -45.62 11.27 30.91
C THR A 164 -45.43 12.77 31.03
N GLY A 165 -44.19 13.19 31.21
CA GLY A 165 -43.84 14.60 31.30
C GLY A 165 -42.43 14.91 30.85
N ARG A 166 -42.11 16.19 30.86
CA ARG A 166 -40.79 16.75 30.61
C ARG A 166 -40.29 17.47 31.84
N PHE A 167 -38.99 17.40 32.09
CA PHE A 167 -38.35 18.22 33.12
C PHE A 167 -37.20 19.01 32.50
N ALA A 168 -36.96 20.20 33.02
CA ALA A 168 -35.81 21.04 32.74
C ALA A 168 -34.99 21.19 34.03
N LEU A 169 -33.69 20.97 33.95
CA LEU A 169 -32.74 21.09 35.04
C LEU A 169 -31.89 22.34 34.85
N GLU A 170 -31.73 23.08 35.94
CA GLU A 170 -30.80 24.20 36.05
C GLU A 170 -29.58 23.72 36.84
N VAL A 171 -28.55 23.27 36.13
CA VAL A 171 -27.30 22.81 36.74
C VAL A 171 -26.22 23.86 36.47
N ALA A 172 -25.58 24.34 37.53
CA ALA A 172 -24.47 25.29 37.41
C ALA A 172 -23.37 24.73 36.49
N GLY A 173 -23.07 25.44 35.40
CA GLY A 173 -22.05 25.05 34.43
C GLY A 173 -22.56 24.24 33.22
N LEU A 174 -23.87 23.97 33.10
CA LEU A 174 -24.50 23.43 31.90
C LEU A 174 -25.46 24.47 31.29
N ASN A 175 -25.56 24.50 29.96
CA ASN A 175 -26.64 25.19 29.28
C ASN A 175 -27.88 24.27 29.33
N GLU A 176 -29.04 24.87 29.60
CA GLU A 176 -30.38 24.27 29.72
C GLU A 176 -30.50 22.76 29.42
N ALA A 177 -30.69 21.95 30.47
CA ALA A 177 -30.76 20.49 30.37
C ALA A 177 -32.20 20.01 30.46
N SER A 178 -32.76 19.37 29.42
CA SER A 178 -34.15 18.86 29.46
C SER A 178 -34.27 17.37 29.18
N GLY A 179 -35.23 16.71 29.81
CA GLY A 179 -35.45 15.27 29.73
C GLY A 179 -36.92 14.87 29.79
N ARG A 180 -37.18 13.59 29.60
CA ARG A 180 -38.52 12.98 29.74
C ARG A 180 -38.60 12.14 30.99
N VAL A 181 -39.75 12.18 31.64
CA VAL A 181 -40.10 11.33 32.79
C VAL A 181 -41.41 10.61 32.49
N THR A 182 -41.47 9.34 32.84
CA THR A 182 -42.65 8.50 32.70
C THR A 182 -42.94 7.85 34.04
N ILE A 183 -44.21 7.80 34.41
CA ILE A 183 -44.68 7.13 35.61
C ILE A 183 -45.64 6.03 35.16
N ARG A 184 -45.49 4.82 35.70
CA ARG A 184 -46.39 3.69 35.42
C ARG A 184 -46.55 2.84 36.67
N ASN A 185 -47.78 2.65 37.13
CA ASN A 185 -48.13 1.89 38.33
C ASN A 185 -47.33 2.36 39.58
N GLY A 186 -47.12 3.67 39.70
CA GLY A 186 -46.33 4.26 40.79
C GLY A 186 -44.80 4.14 40.66
N ARG A 187 -44.29 3.54 39.56
CA ARG A 187 -42.85 3.49 39.27
C ARG A 187 -42.45 4.62 38.34
N VAL A 188 -41.34 5.28 38.65
CA VAL A 188 -40.79 6.40 37.86
C VAL A 188 -39.66 5.88 36.98
N SER A 189 -39.68 6.24 35.71
CA SER A 189 -38.58 6.07 34.77
C SER A 189 -38.30 7.38 34.03
N GLY A 190 -37.11 7.55 33.49
CA GLY A 190 -36.74 8.82 32.87
C GLY A 190 -35.53 8.72 31.94
N LEU A 191 -35.42 9.70 31.04
CA LEU A 191 -34.34 9.84 30.09
C LEU A 191 -33.93 11.31 29.98
N LEU A 192 -32.68 11.61 30.33
CA LEU A 192 -32.01 12.88 30.07
C LEU A 192 -30.99 12.68 28.95
N ARG A 193 -30.93 13.59 27.98
CA ARG A 193 -29.89 13.62 26.94
C ARG A 193 -29.31 15.03 26.84
N LEU A 194 -28.01 15.15 27.06
CA LEU A 194 -27.26 16.39 26.88
C LEU A 194 -26.39 16.23 25.64
N GLY A 195 -26.53 17.14 24.68
CA GLY A 195 -25.68 17.26 23.49
C GLY A 195 -24.66 18.38 23.64
N ALA A 196 -23.95 18.71 22.55
CA ALA A 196 -22.89 19.72 22.56
C ALA A 196 -23.34 21.13 22.99
N ASP A 197 -24.60 21.46 22.73
CA ASP A 197 -25.28 22.70 23.09
C ASP A 197 -25.43 22.87 24.61
N ALA A 198 -25.51 21.78 25.37
CA ALA A 198 -25.64 21.79 26.82
C ALA A 198 -24.31 22.11 27.55
N PHE A 199 -23.18 22.20 26.85
CA PHE A 199 -21.86 22.43 27.44
C PHE A 199 -21.31 23.83 27.09
N PRO A 200 -20.58 24.51 28.00
CA PRO A 200 -19.99 25.81 27.73
C PRO A 200 -18.94 25.78 26.59
N ALA A 201 -18.93 26.81 25.74
CA ALA A 201 -18.02 26.91 24.59
C ALA A 201 -16.52 26.99 24.95
N GLY A 202 -16.18 27.26 26.22
CA GLY A 202 -14.79 27.35 26.70
C GLY A 202 -14.14 26.03 27.08
N LEU A 203 -14.86 24.90 27.05
CA LEU A 203 -14.29 23.59 27.33
C LEU A 203 -13.56 23.05 26.09
N PRO A 204 -12.38 22.42 26.23
CA PRO A 204 -11.65 21.80 25.12
C PRO A 204 -12.30 20.47 24.66
N VAL A 205 -13.63 20.39 24.72
CA VAL A 205 -14.42 19.20 24.46
C VAL A 205 -15.27 19.42 23.21
N ARG A 206 -15.04 18.58 22.20
CA ARG A 206 -15.79 18.50 20.95
C ARG A 206 -16.81 17.37 21.06
N ARG A 207 -18.05 17.66 20.63
CA ARG A 207 -19.15 16.68 20.56
C ARG A 207 -19.41 15.91 21.88
N PRO A 208 -19.51 16.57 23.05
CA PRO A 208 -19.88 15.87 24.26
C PRO A 208 -21.31 15.34 24.15
N SER A 209 -21.53 14.14 24.68
CA SER A 209 -22.86 13.55 24.86
C SER A 209 -22.96 12.92 26.24
N LEU A 210 -24.07 13.15 26.92
CA LEU A 210 -24.40 12.49 28.18
C LEU A 210 -25.84 12.02 28.13
N THR A 211 -26.07 10.73 28.35
CA THR A 211 -27.39 10.13 28.48
C THR A 211 -27.54 9.57 29.89
N VAL A 212 -28.55 10.01 30.62
CA VAL A 212 -28.91 9.44 31.92
C VAL A 212 -30.27 8.75 31.79
N ARG A 213 -30.34 7.48 32.19
CA ARG A 213 -31.57 6.68 32.24
C ARG A 213 -31.91 6.36 33.68
N LEU A 214 -33.17 6.51 34.04
CA LEU A 214 -33.73 6.00 35.29
C LEU A 214 -34.70 4.87 34.93
N ALA A 215 -34.41 3.66 35.39
CA ALA A 215 -35.28 2.51 35.20
C ALA A 215 -36.45 2.52 36.18
N GLU A 216 -37.56 1.86 35.82
CA GLU A 216 -38.71 1.68 36.72
C GLU A 216 -38.36 0.96 38.04
N THR A 217 -37.21 0.27 38.10
CA THR A 217 -36.66 -0.37 39.29
C THR A 217 -35.98 0.61 40.26
N GLY A 218 -35.88 1.90 39.89
CA GLY A 218 -35.17 2.93 40.64
C GLY A 218 -33.66 2.97 40.39
N ARG A 219 -33.15 2.13 39.49
CA ARG A 219 -31.72 2.08 39.15
C ARG A 219 -31.37 3.11 38.08
N VAL A 220 -30.19 3.70 38.21
CA VAL A 220 -29.70 4.74 37.30
C VAL A 220 -28.64 4.16 36.37
N GLY A 221 -28.82 4.37 35.08
CA GLY A 221 -27.81 4.16 34.05
C GLY A 221 -27.29 5.49 33.52
N VAL A 222 -25.98 5.60 33.28
CA VAL A 222 -25.33 6.79 32.72
C VAL A 222 -24.45 6.34 31.57
N ASP A 223 -24.55 6.98 30.42
CA ASP A 223 -23.67 6.78 29.26
C ASP A 223 -23.15 8.15 28.81
N GLY A 224 -21.84 8.34 28.79
CA GLY A 224 -21.21 9.60 28.38
C GLY A 224 -20.10 9.36 27.36
N SER A 225 -19.94 10.29 26.42
CA SER A 225 -18.80 10.31 25.50
C SER A 225 -18.40 11.73 25.12
N ALA A 226 -17.13 11.93 24.80
CA ALA A 226 -16.57 13.23 24.50
C ALA A 226 -15.30 13.07 23.65
N THR A 227 -15.06 13.98 22.71
CA THR A 227 -13.75 14.13 22.08
C THR A 227 -13.04 15.33 22.69
N VAL A 228 -11.79 15.20 23.09
CA VAL A 228 -10.96 16.28 23.63
C VAL A 228 -9.94 16.66 22.58
N ASP A 229 -9.84 17.96 22.30
CA ASP A 229 -8.78 18.52 21.47
C ASP A 229 -7.62 18.95 22.37
N LEU A 230 -6.44 18.36 22.17
CA LEU A 230 -5.22 18.65 22.94
C LEU A 230 -4.32 19.65 22.19
N GLY A 231 -4.84 20.34 21.17
CA GLY A 231 -4.08 21.28 20.35
C GLY A 231 -3.02 20.56 19.50
N PRO A 232 -1.76 21.05 19.45
CA PRO A 232 -0.72 20.44 18.62
C PRO A 232 -0.32 19.03 19.10
N ALA A 233 -0.67 18.66 20.33
CA ALA A 233 -0.36 17.35 20.88
C ALA A 233 -1.27 16.23 20.35
N GLY A 234 -2.45 16.54 19.80
CA GLY A 234 -3.36 15.56 19.17
C GLY A 234 -4.80 15.60 19.70
N THR A 235 -5.52 14.48 19.57
CA THR A 235 -6.95 14.39 19.93
C THR A 235 -7.24 13.09 20.67
N GLY A 236 -8.17 13.09 21.61
CA GLY A 236 -8.62 11.88 22.30
C GLY A 236 -10.13 11.73 22.36
N SER A 237 -10.67 10.53 22.17
CA SER A 237 -12.07 10.21 22.43
C SER A 237 -12.19 9.44 23.72
N PHE A 238 -13.10 9.87 24.60
CA PHE A 238 -13.38 9.25 25.88
C PHE A 238 -14.83 8.82 25.95
N SER A 239 -15.09 7.70 26.61
CA SER A 239 -16.41 7.20 26.93
C SER A 239 -16.43 6.67 28.35
N ALA A 240 -17.53 6.89 29.06
CA ALA A 240 -17.76 6.31 30.37
C ALA A 240 -19.21 5.86 30.46
N ALA A 241 -19.44 4.70 31.07
CA ALA A 241 -20.79 4.22 31.33
C ALA A 241 -20.91 3.62 32.73
N TYR A 242 -22.06 3.84 33.34
CA TYR A 242 -22.49 3.20 34.57
C TYR A 242 -23.82 2.51 34.28
N SER A 243 -23.84 1.19 34.36
CA SER A 243 -25.02 0.39 34.01
C SER A 243 -26.05 0.33 35.14
N GLU A 244 -27.30 0.04 34.78
CA GLU A 244 -28.38 -0.23 35.73
C GLU A 244 -28.14 -1.50 36.58
N THR A 245 -27.10 -2.29 36.31
CA THR A 245 -26.69 -3.42 37.15
C THR A 245 -25.55 -3.08 38.11
N GLY A 246 -25.07 -1.83 38.10
CA GLY A 246 -24.01 -1.34 38.98
C GLY A 246 -22.60 -1.48 38.42
N ALA A 247 -22.43 -1.93 37.17
CA ALA A 247 -21.12 -2.03 36.53
C ALA A 247 -20.69 -0.68 35.95
N PHE A 248 -19.46 -0.25 36.29
CA PHE A 248 -18.80 0.94 35.74
C PHE A 248 -17.83 0.52 34.62
N SER A 249 -17.79 1.32 33.56
CA SER A 249 -16.83 1.18 32.47
C SER A 249 -16.32 2.54 32.02
N PHE A 250 -15.06 2.58 31.58
CA PHE A 250 -14.38 3.75 31.05
C PHE A 250 -13.53 3.33 29.86
N GLY A 251 -13.45 4.16 28.83
CA GLY A 251 -12.65 3.91 27.64
C GLY A 251 -12.10 5.22 27.11
N GLY A 252 -10.86 5.19 26.61
CA GLY A 252 -10.20 6.33 26.00
C GLY A 252 -9.32 5.88 24.84
N ASP A 253 -9.51 6.48 23.67
CA ASP A 253 -8.58 6.39 22.54
C ASP A 253 -7.89 7.75 22.40
N VAL A 254 -6.57 7.79 22.48
CA VAL A 254 -5.77 9.01 22.38
C VAL A 254 -4.81 8.87 21.22
N THR A 255 -4.87 9.83 20.31
CA THR A 255 -3.96 9.97 19.18
C THR A 255 -3.03 11.14 19.48
N LEU A 256 -1.74 10.86 19.63
CA LEU A 256 -0.72 11.84 19.99
C LEU A 256 0.22 12.11 18.82
N THR A 257 0.49 13.38 18.56
CA THR A 257 1.53 13.81 17.62
C THR A 257 2.76 14.23 18.42
N ILE A 258 3.83 13.44 18.31
CA ILE A 258 5.09 13.68 19.03
C ILE A 258 6.13 14.19 18.03
N PRO A 259 6.71 15.39 18.21
CA PRO A 259 7.74 15.90 17.30
C PRO A 259 8.90 14.92 17.13
N GLY A 260 9.23 14.56 15.89
CA GLY A 260 10.29 13.59 15.56
C GLY A 260 9.84 12.13 15.48
N LEU A 261 8.59 11.83 15.82
CA LEU A 261 7.97 10.51 15.66
C LEU A 261 6.70 10.61 14.80
N THR A 262 6.26 9.48 14.26
CA THR A 262 4.93 9.34 13.68
C THR A 262 3.86 9.40 14.78
N THR A 263 2.61 9.62 14.37
CA THR A 263 1.46 9.66 15.28
C THR A 263 1.35 8.36 16.11
N VAL A 264 1.29 8.49 17.43
CA VAL A 264 1.13 7.38 18.39
C VAL A 264 -0.33 7.24 18.75
N THR A 265 -0.84 6.01 18.76
CA THR A 265 -2.20 5.71 19.23
C THR A 265 -2.15 4.91 20.52
N ALA A 266 -2.83 5.40 21.55
CA ALA A 266 -2.99 4.73 22.83
C ALA A 266 -4.48 4.51 23.11
N ARG A 267 -4.85 3.29 23.48
CA ARG A 267 -6.18 2.92 23.95
C ARG A 267 -6.07 2.49 25.40
N VAL A 268 -6.99 2.97 26.23
CA VAL A 268 -7.13 2.54 27.63
C VAL A 268 -8.59 2.19 27.86
N GLY A 269 -8.84 1.08 28.55
CA GLY A 269 -10.18 0.62 28.90
C GLY A 269 -10.23 0.14 30.34
N TYR A 270 -11.37 0.34 30.98
CA TYR A 270 -11.74 -0.26 32.24
C TYR A 270 -13.14 -0.84 32.10
N ALA A 271 -13.30 -2.13 32.36
CA ALA A 271 -14.60 -2.80 32.36
C ALA A 271 -14.53 -4.05 33.23
N ASN A 272 -15.66 -4.39 33.87
CA ASN A 272 -15.78 -5.62 34.69
C ASN A 272 -14.71 -5.78 35.79
N GLY A 273 -14.16 -4.67 36.30
CA GLY A 273 -13.12 -4.70 37.33
C GLY A 273 -11.68 -4.78 36.80
N GLU A 274 -11.47 -4.84 35.50
CA GLU A 274 -10.15 -4.97 34.88
C GLU A 274 -9.74 -3.72 34.11
N ILE A 275 -8.44 -3.40 34.14
CA ILE A 275 -7.82 -2.36 33.31
C ILE A 275 -7.20 -3.03 32.08
N SER A 276 -7.38 -2.43 30.93
CA SER A 276 -6.72 -2.78 29.68
C SER A 276 -6.07 -1.55 29.06
N GLY A 277 -4.96 -1.75 28.37
CA GLY A 277 -4.23 -0.71 27.67
C GLY A 277 -3.57 -1.27 26.43
N GLU A 278 -3.50 -0.48 25.37
CA GLU A 278 -2.78 -0.80 24.14
C GLU A 278 -2.12 0.48 23.61
N VAL A 279 -0.83 0.40 23.29
CA VAL A 279 -0.08 1.51 22.71
C VAL A 279 0.59 0.99 21.45
N GLN A 280 0.35 1.67 20.33
CA GLN A 280 0.99 1.37 19.05
C GLN A 280 1.85 2.56 18.62
N VAL A 281 3.12 2.28 18.36
CA VAL A 281 4.13 3.26 17.94
C VAL A 281 4.65 2.84 16.56
N PRO A 282 4.30 3.56 15.48
CA PRO A 282 4.85 3.27 14.16
C PRO A 282 6.33 3.64 14.09
N VAL A 283 7.08 2.94 13.25
CA VAL A 283 8.48 3.27 12.92
C VAL A 283 8.49 4.38 11.88
N ASN A 284 9.31 5.40 12.09
CA ASN A 284 9.45 6.49 11.13
C ASN A 284 10.40 6.09 9.98
N THR A 285 9.83 5.73 8.84
CA THR A 285 10.55 5.34 7.60
C THR A 285 11.45 6.45 7.04
N GLN A 286 11.20 7.73 7.37
CA GLN A 286 12.08 8.83 6.98
C GLN A 286 13.42 8.83 7.74
N LEU A 287 13.44 8.30 8.98
CA LEU A 287 14.65 8.20 9.81
C LEU A 287 15.43 6.90 9.56
N LEU A 288 14.75 5.87 9.05
CA LEU A 288 15.29 4.55 8.74
C LEU A 288 14.76 4.10 7.36
N PRO A 289 15.37 4.56 6.26
CA PRO A 289 14.97 4.17 4.91
C PRO A 289 15.03 2.65 4.74
N GLY A 290 13.96 2.07 4.15
CA GLY A 290 13.86 0.64 3.93
C GLY A 290 13.35 -0.17 5.12
N LEU A 291 13.16 0.43 6.31
CA LEU A 291 12.58 -0.23 7.48
C LEU A 291 11.17 0.31 7.76
N ASP A 292 10.17 -0.57 7.75
CA ASP A 292 8.76 -0.27 8.04
C ASP A 292 8.24 -1.16 9.17
N GLY A 293 7.28 -0.69 9.96
CA GLY A 293 6.71 -1.49 11.04
C GLY A 293 6.11 -0.68 12.18
N SER A 294 5.68 -1.39 13.23
CA SER A 294 5.18 -0.75 14.45
C SER A 294 5.46 -1.62 15.68
N VAL A 295 5.71 -0.95 16.81
CA VAL A 295 5.79 -1.57 18.13
C VAL A 295 4.43 -1.46 18.80
N THR A 296 3.87 -2.58 19.21
CA THR A 296 2.62 -2.66 19.95
C THR A 296 2.91 -3.15 21.37
N VAL A 297 2.43 -2.43 22.38
CA VAL A 297 2.49 -2.82 23.80
C VAL A 297 1.07 -2.92 24.32
N ARG A 298 0.72 -4.03 24.96
CA ARG A 298 -0.59 -4.32 25.53
C ARG A 298 -0.49 -4.66 27.01
N TYR A 299 -1.50 -4.25 27.74
CA TYR A 299 -1.77 -4.65 29.12
C TYR A 299 -3.21 -5.13 29.19
N ALA A 300 -3.44 -6.38 29.58
CA ALA A 300 -4.79 -6.94 29.75
C ALA A 300 -4.72 -8.13 30.72
N GLN A 301 -5.81 -8.42 31.43
CA GLN A 301 -5.87 -9.54 32.39
C GLN A 301 -4.72 -9.49 33.41
N ASN A 302 -4.33 -8.29 33.86
CA ASN A 302 -3.19 -8.02 34.74
C ASN A 302 -1.81 -8.46 34.20
N ARG A 303 -1.65 -8.61 32.88
CA ARG A 303 -0.42 -9.08 32.25
C ARG A 303 0.02 -8.15 31.12
N TRP A 304 1.34 -8.03 30.96
CA TRP A 304 1.95 -7.30 29.85
C TRP A 304 2.21 -8.21 28.65
N SER A 305 2.00 -7.69 27.46
CA SER A 305 2.52 -8.26 26.23
C SER A 305 3.01 -7.17 25.28
N GLY A 306 3.93 -7.51 24.40
CA GLY A 306 4.47 -6.62 23.39
C GLY A 306 4.75 -7.40 22.12
N GLU A 307 4.50 -6.80 20.98
CA GLU A 307 4.76 -7.37 19.67
C GLU A 307 5.28 -6.27 18.74
N THR A 308 6.34 -6.57 18.01
CA THR A 308 6.85 -5.68 16.97
C THR A 308 7.14 -6.49 15.72
N THR A 309 6.67 -6.03 14.58
CA THR A 309 7.02 -6.57 13.27
C THR A 309 7.70 -5.47 12.48
N LEU A 310 8.91 -5.74 12.05
CA LEU A 310 9.75 -4.86 11.26
C LEU A 310 9.98 -5.50 9.89
N ASN A 311 9.51 -4.84 8.84
CA ASN A 311 9.80 -5.19 7.46
C ASN A 311 11.01 -4.41 7.00
N PHE A 312 11.89 -5.06 6.25
CA PHE A 312 13.07 -4.47 5.65
C PHE A 312 13.08 -4.72 4.15
N ALA A 313 13.38 -3.70 3.36
CA ALA A 313 13.66 -3.81 1.94
C ALA A 313 14.76 -2.82 1.53
N ALA A 314 15.75 -3.32 0.80
CA ALA A 314 16.84 -2.54 0.23
C ALA A 314 17.15 -3.01 -1.20
N ASP A 315 18.00 -2.24 -1.89
CA ASP A 315 18.53 -2.58 -3.22
C ASP A 315 17.45 -2.94 -4.25
N ASN A 316 16.34 -2.18 -4.27
CA ASN A 316 15.19 -2.41 -5.15
C ASN A 316 14.55 -3.81 -5.00
N GLY A 317 14.53 -4.35 -3.78
CA GLY A 317 13.92 -5.64 -3.46
C GLY A 317 14.87 -6.84 -3.59
N LYS A 318 16.15 -6.62 -3.94
CA LYS A 318 17.17 -7.69 -3.94
C LYS A 318 17.46 -8.19 -2.53
N LEU A 319 17.29 -7.35 -1.53
CA LEU A 319 17.36 -7.73 -0.13
C LEU A 319 16.05 -7.34 0.53
N SER A 320 15.36 -8.32 1.10
CA SER A 320 14.12 -8.12 1.83
C SER A 320 14.08 -8.99 3.07
N GLY A 321 13.34 -8.59 4.08
CA GLY A 321 13.17 -9.39 5.27
C GLY A 321 12.07 -8.91 6.19
N THR A 322 11.73 -9.75 7.15
CA THR A 322 10.76 -9.45 8.20
C THR A 322 11.31 -9.98 9.51
N VAL A 323 11.26 -9.16 10.55
CA VAL A 323 11.62 -9.53 11.92
C VAL A 323 10.42 -9.28 12.81
N THR A 324 9.92 -10.33 13.43
CA THR A 324 8.88 -10.28 14.46
C THR A 324 9.52 -10.57 15.80
N VAL A 325 9.24 -9.76 16.81
CA VAL A 325 9.65 -9.99 18.20
C VAL A 325 8.39 -9.92 19.07
N THR A 326 8.21 -10.92 19.91
CA THR A 326 7.10 -11.00 20.86
C THR A 326 7.63 -11.10 22.28
N VAL A 327 6.99 -10.41 23.21
CA VAL A 327 7.26 -10.50 24.64
C VAL A 327 5.92 -10.72 25.32
N ALA A 328 5.78 -11.72 26.16
CA ALA A 328 4.55 -11.97 26.89
C ALA A 328 4.83 -12.37 28.34
N GLN A 329 4.01 -11.86 29.26
CA GLN A 329 4.06 -12.26 30.66
C GLN A 329 3.23 -13.53 30.89
N THR A 330 3.84 -14.54 31.49
CA THR A 330 3.20 -15.81 31.86
C THR A 330 2.29 -15.66 33.08
N GLU A 331 1.48 -16.68 33.36
CA GLU A 331 0.64 -16.73 34.58
C GLU A 331 1.48 -16.69 35.87
N ALA A 332 2.72 -17.20 35.83
CA ALA A 332 3.66 -17.15 36.95
C ALA A 332 4.38 -15.79 37.09
N GLY A 333 4.12 -14.84 36.18
CA GLY A 333 4.70 -13.50 36.19
C GLY A 333 6.07 -13.37 35.48
N ALA A 334 6.61 -14.45 34.93
CA ALA A 334 7.86 -14.43 34.15
C ALA A 334 7.62 -13.87 32.74
N LEU A 335 8.64 -13.25 32.13
CA LEU A 335 8.59 -12.78 30.75
C LEU A 335 9.14 -13.86 29.81
N GLU A 336 8.34 -14.26 28.83
CA GLU A 336 8.75 -15.10 27.71
C GLU A 336 9.03 -14.21 26.50
N LEU A 337 10.19 -14.42 25.86
CA LEU A 337 10.62 -13.74 24.65
C LEU A 337 10.48 -14.73 23.48
N GLY A 338 9.71 -14.35 22.47
CA GLY A 338 9.65 -15.01 21.18
C GLY A 338 10.15 -14.09 20.07
N GLY A 339 10.45 -14.68 18.94
CA GLY A 339 10.80 -13.91 17.75
C GLY A 339 11.04 -14.79 16.54
N GLU A 340 10.79 -14.22 15.36
CA GLU A 340 11.06 -14.86 14.08
C GLU A 340 11.63 -13.81 13.12
N GLY A 341 12.80 -14.08 12.57
CA GLY A 341 13.43 -13.28 11.51
C GLY A 341 13.50 -14.09 10.24
N ARG A 342 13.08 -13.52 9.11
CA ARG A 342 13.27 -14.07 7.77
C ARG A 342 13.95 -13.03 6.90
N VAL A 343 15.04 -13.39 6.23
CA VAL A 343 15.77 -12.53 5.30
C VAL A 343 15.93 -13.26 3.98
N THR A 344 15.63 -12.60 2.88
CA THR A 344 15.71 -13.11 1.52
C THR A 344 16.62 -12.20 0.70
N ALA A 345 17.63 -12.78 0.06
CA ALA A 345 18.63 -12.07 -0.72
C ALA A 345 18.77 -12.70 -2.12
N GLN A 346 18.78 -11.88 -3.16
CA GLN A 346 19.23 -12.29 -4.48
C GLN A 346 20.76 -12.31 -4.51
N LEU A 347 21.34 -13.51 -4.43
CA LEU A 347 22.79 -13.71 -4.37
C LEU A 347 23.46 -13.51 -5.75
N ALA A 348 22.75 -13.89 -6.82
CA ALA A 348 23.17 -13.70 -8.21
C ALA A 348 21.93 -13.72 -9.14
N PRO A 349 22.04 -13.38 -10.45
CA PRO A 349 20.98 -13.65 -11.40
C PRO A 349 20.60 -15.14 -11.34
N ARG A 350 19.31 -15.43 -11.13
CA ARG A 350 18.75 -16.79 -10.95
C ARG A 350 19.13 -17.51 -9.65
N LEU A 351 19.80 -16.87 -8.70
CA LEU A 351 20.17 -17.49 -7.42
C LEU A 351 19.63 -16.67 -6.24
N GLN A 352 18.80 -17.30 -5.42
CA GLN A 352 18.14 -16.67 -4.28
C GLN A 352 18.44 -17.44 -3.00
N GLY A 353 18.79 -16.72 -1.94
CA GLY A 353 19.01 -17.26 -0.60
C GLY A 353 17.95 -16.73 0.36
N THR A 354 17.45 -17.59 1.24
CA THR A 354 16.56 -17.25 2.34
C THR A 354 17.13 -17.80 3.63
N LEU A 355 17.24 -16.96 4.66
CA LEU A 355 17.58 -17.35 6.02
C LEU A 355 16.38 -17.09 6.94
N THR A 356 16.02 -18.05 7.78
CA THR A 356 14.97 -17.93 8.80
C THR A 356 15.58 -18.28 10.16
N ALA A 357 15.31 -17.48 11.18
CA ALA A 357 15.70 -17.70 12.56
C ALA A 357 14.47 -17.55 13.46
N ARG A 358 14.20 -18.53 14.33
CA ARG A 358 13.04 -18.53 15.24
C ARG A 358 13.48 -18.85 16.66
N ILE A 359 13.05 -18.04 17.62
CA ILE A 359 13.21 -18.31 19.06
C ILE A 359 12.08 -19.24 19.50
N LEU A 360 12.44 -20.41 20.02
CA LEU A 360 11.52 -21.40 20.57
C LEU A 360 11.09 -21.03 22.00
N PRO A 361 9.90 -21.49 22.47
CA PRO A 361 9.39 -21.17 23.81
C PRO A 361 10.36 -21.53 24.96
N GLU A 362 11.15 -22.57 24.80
CA GLU A 362 12.18 -23.03 25.73
C GLU A 362 13.46 -22.18 25.73
N GLY A 363 13.57 -21.20 24.82
CA GLY A 363 14.72 -20.29 24.68
C GLY A 363 15.80 -20.75 23.70
N ALA A 364 15.63 -21.92 23.06
CA ALA A 364 16.47 -22.36 21.95
C ALA A 364 16.17 -21.56 20.67
N VAL A 365 17.10 -21.54 19.70
CA VAL A 365 16.94 -20.79 18.45
C VAL A 365 17.09 -21.72 17.25
N ASP A 366 16.02 -21.92 16.49
CA ASP A 366 16.02 -22.63 15.22
C ASP A 366 16.48 -21.72 14.10
N ILE A 367 17.53 -22.12 13.39
CA ILE A 367 18.01 -21.44 12.19
C ILE A 367 17.81 -22.38 11.02
N SER A 368 17.23 -21.88 9.92
CA SER A 368 17.12 -22.60 8.66
C SER A 368 17.49 -21.71 7.48
N GLY A 369 18.20 -22.27 6.52
CA GLY A 369 18.63 -21.60 5.30
C GLY A 369 18.20 -22.39 4.07
N VAL A 370 17.78 -21.68 3.03
CA VAL A 370 17.47 -22.24 1.71
C VAL A 370 18.16 -21.41 0.66
N ILE A 371 18.91 -22.04 -0.24
CA ILE A 371 19.45 -21.43 -1.46
C ILE A 371 18.84 -22.16 -2.65
N GLU A 372 18.23 -21.45 -3.58
CA GLU A 372 17.57 -22.03 -4.73
C GLU A 372 17.94 -21.34 -6.04
N VAL A 373 17.97 -22.13 -7.11
CA VAL A 373 18.11 -21.61 -8.47
C VAL A 373 16.70 -21.38 -9.03
N THR A 374 16.36 -20.13 -9.34
CA THR A 374 14.99 -19.71 -9.66
C THR A 374 14.57 -20.05 -11.10
N GLU A 375 15.51 -20.37 -11.98
CA GLU A 375 15.26 -20.73 -13.37
C GLU A 375 15.94 -22.06 -13.74
N PRO A 376 15.30 -22.94 -14.54
CA PRO A 376 15.94 -24.18 -15.00
C PRO A 376 17.22 -23.93 -15.81
N LEU A 377 18.25 -24.75 -15.57
CA LEU A 377 19.48 -24.75 -16.35
C LEU A 377 19.37 -25.70 -17.54
N GLU A 378 19.42 -25.18 -18.76
CA GLU A 378 19.45 -26.00 -19.97
C GLU A 378 20.82 -26.70 -20.13
N LEU A 379 20.80 -28.02 -20.22
CA LEU A 379 21.99 -28.85 -20.43
C LEU A 379 22.24 -29.11 -21.91
N PHE A 380 21.16 -29.32 -22.68
CA PHE A 380 21.22 -29.47 -24.13
C PHE A 380 19.91 -29.04 -24.78
N PRO A 381 19.98 -28.44 -25.98
CA PRO A 381 18.80 -27.98 -26.69
C PRO A 381 17.93 -29.14 -27.20
N GLU A 382 16.65 -28.85 -27.40
CA GLU A 382 15.71 -29.77 -28.02
C GLU A 382 16.16 -30.16 -29.44
N LYS A 383 16.16 -31.46 -29.73
CA LYS A 383 16.25 -31.97 -31.10
C LYS A 383 14.86 -32.29 -31.60
N ARG A 384 14.33 -31.43 -32.46
CA ARG A 384 12.97 -31.57 -33.03
C ARG A 384 12.99 -31.89 -34.52
N MET A 385 12.04 -32.70 -34.95
CA MET A 385 11.71 -32.95 -36.35
C MET A 385 10.22 -32.68 -36.55
N ASP A 386 9.88 -31.68 -37.36
CA ASP A 386 8.51 -31.42 -37.81
C ASP A 386 8.37 -31.78 -39.29
N ARG A 387 7.29 -32.48 -39.63
CA ARG A 387 6.95 -32.78 -41.03
C ARG A 387 5.46 -32.57 -41.24
N GLU A 388 5.11 -31.54 -42.01
CA GLU A 388 3.75 -31.36 -42.51
C GLU A 388 3.47 -32.41 -43.59
N LEU A 389 2.38 -33.17 -43.44
CA LEU A 389 2.01 -34.29 -44.30
C LEU A 389 0.89 -33.91 -45.27
N PHE A 390 0.00 -33.01 -44.85
CA PHE A 390 -1.16 -32.61 -45.61
C PHE A 390 -1.43 -31.13 -45.40
N ARG A 391 -1.69 -30.42 -46.50
CA ARG A 391 -2.06 -29.02 -46.51
C ARG A 391 -3.12 -28.76 -47.56
N TYR A 392 -4.22 -28.15 -47.14
CA TYR A 392 -5.29 -27.68 -48.02
C TYR A 392 -5.74 -26.29 -47.58
N ALA A 393 -5.84 -25.36 -48.53
CA ALA A 393 -6.34 -24.01 -48.28
C ALA A 393 -7.29 -23.61 -49.41
N GLN A 394 -8.43 -23.04 -49.05
CA GLN A 394 -9.45 -22.57 -49.99
C GLN A 394 -9.94 -21.18 -49.60
N ASN A 395 -9.81 -20.25 -50.54
CA ASN A 395 -10.29 -18.88 -50.40
C ASN A 395 -11.68 -18.79 -51.04
N ILE A 396 -12.65 -18.29 -50.28
CA ILE A 396 -14.04 -18.09 -50.69
C ILE A 396 -14.30 -16.57 -50.69
N PRO A 397 -14.35 -15.91 -51.85
CA PRO A 397 -14.66 -14.49 -51.91
C PRO A 397 -16.09 -14.27 -51.42
N LEU A 398 -16.26 -13.44 -50.38
CA LEU A 398 -17.59 -13.11 -49.87
C LEU A 398 -18.15 -11.89 -50.62
N TRP A 399 -17.40 -10.78 -50.68
CA TRP A 399 -17.75 -9.52 -51.38
C TRP A 399 -16.49 -8.68 -51.64
N ALA A 400 -16.33 -8.06 -52.82
CA ALA A 400 -15.26 -7.13 -53.27
C ALA A 400 -13.88 -7.13 -52.56
N ILE A 401 -13.82 -6.76 -51.27
CA ILE A 401 -12.60 -6.60 -50.44
C ILE A 401 -12.48 -7.63 -49.30
N LEU A 402 -13.48 -8.50 -49.08
CA LEU A 402 -13.56 -9.47 -47.97
C LEU A 402 -13.51 -10.90 -48.50
N VAL A 403 -12.52 -11.67 -48.02
CA VAL A 403 -12.28 -13.07 -48.41
C VAL A 403 -12.37 -13.97 -47.18
N ALA A 404 -13.22 -15.00 -47.22
CA ALA A 404 -13.19 -16.06 -46.23
C ALA A 404 -12.11 -17.09 -46.59
N VAL A 405 -11.36 -17.57 -45.62
CA VAL A 405 -10.26 -18.51 -45.82
C VAL A 405 -10.49 -19.74 -44.95
N ILE A 406 -10.59 -20.92 -45.57
CA ILE A 406 -10.65 -22.21 -44.87
C ILE A 406 -9.30 -22.92 -45.06
N ARG A 407 -8.73 -23.44 -43.98
CA ARG A 407 -7.43 -24.11 -43.95
C ARG A 407 -7.56 -25.45 -43.23
N ILE A 408 -6.99 -26.50 -43.80
CA ILE A 408 -6.84 -27.81 -43.16
C ILE A 408 -5.39 -28.22 -43.28
N ARG A 409 -4.75 -28.55 -42.17
CA ARG A 409 -3.36 -29.00 -42.09
C ARG A 409 -3.29 -30.26 -41.26
N ALA A 410 -2.39 -31.16 -41.64
CA ALA A 410 -2.01 -32.26 -40.78
C ALA A 410 -0.52 -32.53 -40.91
N GLY A 411 0.11 -32.87 -39.79
CA GLY A 411 1.53 -33.15 -39.74
C GLY A 411 1.89 -34.06 -38.59
N VAL A 412 3.15 -34.46 -38.58
CA VAL A 412 3.76 -35.21 -37.48
C VAL A 412 4.96 -34.45 -36.97
N ARG A 413 5.18 -34.54 -35.66
CA ARG A 413 6.38 -34.02 -35.04
C ARG A 413 6.90 -34.99 -33.99
N ALA A 414 8.22 -34.98 -33.83
CA ALA A 414 8.89 -35.73 -32.79
C ALA A 414 10.03 -34.89 -32.24
N GLY A 415 10.26 -34.96 -30.94
CA GLY A 415 11.30 -34.20 -30.28
C GLY A 415 11.86 -34.94 -29.07
N VAL A 416 13.12 -34.68 -28.77
CA VAL A 416 13.76 -35.06 -27.49
C VAL A 416 14.48 -33.83 -26.94
N GLY A 417 14.18 -33.49 -25.69
CA GLY A 417 14.68 -32.30 -25.02
C GLY A 417 13.70 -31.10 -25.04
N PRO A 418 14.15 -29.93 -24.56
CA PRO A 418 15.48 -29.68 -24.03
C PRO A 418 15.72 -30.46 -22.73
N GLY A 419 16.95 -30.93 -22.52
CA GLY A 419 17.34 -31.52 -21.25
C GLY A 419 17.64 -30.41 -20.26
N VAL A 420 16.96 -30.38 -19.12
CA VAL A 420 17.10 -29.31 -18.14
C VAL A 420 17.43 -29.86 -16.75
N PHE A 421 18.21 -29.09 -15.99
CA PHE A 421 18.39 -29.30 -14.57
C PHE A 421 17.58 -28.22 -13.82
N ARG A 422 16.52 -28.64 -13.13
CA ARG A 422 15.53 -27.77 -12.48
C ARG A 422 15.40 -28.10 -10.99
N ASN A 423 14.67 -27.28 -10.25
CA ASN A 423 14.40 -27.50 -8.82
C ASN A 423 15.68 -27.66 -7.98
N ILE A 424 16.75 -26.95 -8.36
CA ILE A 424 18.04 -27.03 -7.67
C ILE A 424 17.92 -26.25 -6.37
N ARG A 425 18.13 -26.96 -5.25
CA ARG A 425 17.95 -26.40 -3.92
C ARG A 425 18.99 -26.93 -2.94
N VAL A 426 19.46 -26.04 -2.08
CA VAL A 426 20.27 -26.36 -0.91
C VAL A 426 19.52 -25.91 0.31
N GLU A 427 19.25 -26.82 1.24
CA GLU A 427 18.56 -26.55 2.50
C GLU A 427 19.47 -26.93 3.67
N GLY A 428 19.39 -26.19 4.77
CA GLY A 428 20.06 -26.58 6.00
C GLY A 428 19.34 -26.03 7.21
N SER A 429 19.44 -26.72 8.33
CA SER A 429 18.87 -26.27 9.61
C SER A 429 19.78 -26.62 10.78
N TYR A 430 19.70 -25.80 11.84
CA TYR A 430 20.44 -26.01 13.07
C TYR A 430 19.72 -25.32 14.24
N THR A 431 19.66 -26.00 15.40
CA THR A 431 19.05 -25.46 16.61
C THR A 431 20.11 -25.12 17.64
N ILE A 432 20.23 -23.84 17.99
CA ILE A 432 21.14 -23.35 19.03
C ILE A 432 20.49 -23.54 20.40
N GLY A 433 21.22 -24.07 21.37
CA GLY A 433 20.77 -24.18 22.76
C GLY A 433 20.12 -25.52 23.13
N SER A 434 20.01 -26.44 22.16
CA SER A 434 19.69 -27.85 22.44
C SER A 434 20.99 -28.67 22.53
N ALA A 435 21.09 -29.54 23.54
CA ALA A 435 22.25 -30.41 23.74
C ALA A 435 22.28 -31.61 22.76
N GLU A 436 21.20 -31.85 22.02
CA GLU A 436 21.00 -33.03 21.16
C GLU A 436 20.73 -32.66 19.68
N ALA A 437 20.82 -31.38 19.29
CA ALA A 437 20.51 -30.96 17.93
C ALA A 437 21.75 -30.99 17.02
N ASP A 438 21.84 -32.01 16.16
CA ASP A 438 22.81 -32.03 15.07
C ASP A 438 22.31 -31.19 13.87
N PRO A 439 23.21 -30.47 13.16
CA PRO A 439 22.83 -29.73 11.97
C PRO A 439 22.40 -30.67 10.86
N SER A 440 21.35 -30.29 10.13
CA SER A 440 20.94 -30.98 8.91
C SER A 440 21.28 -30.15 7.67
N PHE A 441 21.60 -30.83 6.57
CA PHE A 441 21.93 -30.20 5.30
C PHE A 441 21.51 -31.11 4.15
N THR A 442 20.83 -30.55 3.14
CA THR A 442 20.35 -31.28 1.96
C THR A 442 20.64 -30.50 0.69
N ILE A 443 21.20 -31.16 -0.31
CA ILE A 443 21.33 -30.63 -1.68
C ILE A 443 20.49 -31.51 -2.60
N SER A 444 19.56 -30.92 -3.33
CA SER A 444 18.72 -31.62 -4.30
C SER A 444 18.61 -30.88 -5.63
N GLY A 445 18.18 -31.60 -6.66
CA GLY A 445 17.88 -31.08 -7.98
C GLY A 445 17.24 -32.15 -8.84
N GLU A 446 16.64 -31.75 -9.96
CA GLU A 446 15.94 -32.66 -10.88
C GLU A 446 16.53 -32.51 -12.29
N LEU A 447 17.09 -33.60 -12.82
CA LEU A 447 17.39 -33.72 -14.25
C LEU A 447 16.12 -34.20 -14.95
N PHE A 448 15.59 -33.36 -15.83
CA PHE A 448 14.37 -33.65 -16.59
C PHE A 448 14.66 -33.64 -18.09
N VAL A 449 14.36 -34.75 -18.77
CA VAL A 449 14.51 -34.90 -20.22
C VAL A 449 13.18 -35.37 -20.82
N PRO A 450 12.43 -34.49 -21.50
CA PRO A 450 11.21 -34.86 -22.18
C PRO A 450 11.49 -35.47 -23.56
N ALA A 451 10.58 -36.30 -24.03
CA ALA A 451 10.55 -36.85 -25.37
C ALA A 451 9.09 -36.99 -25.82
N PHE A 452 8.83 -36.71 -27.09
CA PHE A 452 7.47 -36.82 -27.61
C PHE A 452 7.47 -37.24 -29.08
N VAL A 453 6.34 -37.82 -29.49
CA VAL A 453 5.94 -37.99 -30.89
C VAL A 453 4.44 -37.72 -30.98
N GLU A 454 4.05 -36.72 -31.75
CA GLU A 454 2.64 -36.34 -31.90
C GLU A 454 2.28 -36.09 -33.37
N GLY A 455 1.08 -36.54 -33.74
CA GLY A 455 0.41 -36.12 -34.96
C GLY A 455 -0.56 -35.00 -34.64
N TYR A 456 -0.67 -34.00 -35.51
CA TYR A 456 -1.63 -32.92 -35.36
C TYR A 456 -2.50 -32.78 -36.60
N VAL A 457 -3.73 -32.32 -36.40
CA VAL A 457 -4.65 -31.86 -37.42
C VAL A 457 -5.13 -30.47 -36.98
N ALA A 458 -4.95 -29.47 -37.84
CA ALA A 458 -5.38 -28.11 -37.60
C ALA A 458 -6.41 -27.70 -38.66
N ILE A 459 -7.55 -27.18 -38.22
CA ILE A 459 -8.63 -26.67 -39.07
C ILE A 459 -8.85 -25.20 -38.72
N GLY A 460 -8.52 -24.32 -39.64
CA GLY A 460 -8.64 -22.88 -39.50
C GLY A 460 -9.73 -22.29 -40.38
N ALA A 461 -10.44 -21.30 -39.85
CA ALA A 461 -11.33 -20.43 -40.61
C ALA A 461 -11.04 -18.98 -40.25
N GLY A 462 -10.84 -18.12 -41.26
CA GLY A 462 -10.53 -16.71 -41.07
C GLY A 462 -11.15 -15.81 -42.12
N LEU A 463 -11.06 -14.51 -41.89
CA LEU A 463 -11.47 -13.45 -42.79
C LEU A 463 -10.25 -12.57 -43.11
N GLY A 464 -10.03 -12.31 -44.40
CA GLY A 464 -9.05 -11.36 -44.92
C GLY A 464 -9.75 -10.12 -45.47
N LEU A 465 -9.20 -8.94 -45.16
CA LEU A 465 -9.59 -7.65 -45.72
C LEU A 465 -8.43 -7.11 -46.57
N ASP A 466 -8.68 -6.94 -47.86
CA ASP A 466 -7.72 -6.43 -48.84
C ASP A 466 -7.84 -4.89 -48.93
N VAL A 467 -6.78 -4.16 -48.56
CA VAL A 467 -6.70 -2.70 -48.74
C VAL A 467 -5.50 -2.36 -49.64
N VAL A 468 -5.60 -1.28 -50.43
CA VAL A 468 -4.67 -0.92 -51.53
C VAL A 468 -3.17 -0.93 -51.17
N LEU A 469 -2.82 -0.89 -49.88
CA LEU A 469 -1.44 -0.87 -49.37
C LEU A 469 -1.11 -1.99 -48.34
N GLY A 470 -2.02 -2.94 -48.06
CA GLY A 470 -1.80 -4.03 -47.09
C GLY A 470 -2.99 -4.98 -46.91
N GLU A 471 -2.78 -6.13 -46.29
CA GLU A 471 -3.83 -7.12 -46.02
C GLU A 471 -3.94 -7.34 -44.50
N LEU A 472 -5.16 -7.27 -43.96
CA LEU A 472 -5.45 -7.68 -42.58
C LEU A 472 -6.17 -9.02 -42.62
N THR A 473 -5.56 -10.06 -42.06
CA THR A 473 -6.20 -11.37 -41.93
C THR A 473 -6.34 -11.75 -40.46
N GLY A 474 -7.48 -12.35 -40.10
CA GLY A 474 -7.67 -12.86 -38.75
C GLY A 474 -8.66 -14.01 -38.75
N GLY A 475 -8.48 -14.95 -37.82
CA GLY A 475 -9.29 -16.15 -37.80
C GLY A 475 -9.19 -16.94 -36.52
N ILE A 476 -9.90 -18.06 -36.50
CA ILE A 476 -9.85 -19.08 -35.46
C ILE A 476 -9.29 -20.38 -36.05
N GLU A 477 -8.55 -21.12 -35.26
CA GLU A 477 -7.97 -22.41 -35.63
C GLU A 477 -8.22 -23.43 -34.51
N ALA A 478 -8.92 -24.51 -34.84
CA ALA A 478 -9.06 -25.67 -33.99
C ALA A 478 -7.92 -26.65 -34.29
N VAL A 479 -7.16 -27.05 -33.28
CA VAL A 479 -6.03 -27.97 -33.40
C VAL A 479 -6.29 -29.20 -32.55
N GLY A 480 -6.31 -30.38 -33.18
CA GLY A 480 -6.32 -31.66 -32.49
C GLY A 480 -4.96 -32.33 -32.63
N THR A 481 -4.31 -32.62 -31.51
CA THR A 481 -3.00 -33.25 -31.46
C THR A 481 -3.10 -34.55 -30.67
N ALA A 482 -2.65 -35.66 -31.24
CA ALA A 482 -2.60 -36.95 -30.58
C ALA A 482 -1.15 -37.46 -30.59
N GLY A 483 -0.61 -37.80 -29.42
CA GLY A 483 0.79 -38.19 -29.31
C GLY A 483 1.11 -39.10 -28.13
N LEU A 484 2.31 -39.67 -28.19
CA LEU A 484 2.98 -40.34 -27.09
C LEU A 484 4.00 -39.37 -26.50
N TYR A 485 3.92 -39.15 -25.20
CA TYR A 485 4.80 -38.25 -24.46
C TYR A 485 5.46 -39.03 -23.36
N GLY A 486 6.76 -38.85 -23.18
CA GLY A 486 7.51 -39.49 -22.11
C GLY A 486 8.59 -38.58 -21.57
N ALA A 487 9.01 -38.88 -20.35
CA ALA A 487 10.08 -38.17 -19.69
C ALA A 487 10.95 -39.12 -18.89
N ILE A 488 12.22 -38.77 -18.82
CA ILE A 488 13.16 -39.28 -17.82
C ILE A 488 13.33 -38.14 -16.80
N SER A 489 13.01 -38.42 -15.54
CA SER A 489 13.32 -37.57 -14.39
C SER A 489 14.34 -38.28 -13.49
N VAL A 490 15.38 -37.58 -13.06
CA VAL A 490 16.34 -38.08 -12.07
C VAL A 490 16.51 -37.04 -10.98
N GLU A 491 16.13 -37.39 -9.76
CA GLU A 491 16.12 -36.52 -8.59
C GLU A 491 17.14 -37.03 -7.56
N PRO A 492 18.42 -36.62 -7.67
CA PRO A 492 19.40 -36.87 -6.61
C PRO A 492 19.18 -35.93 -5.42
N ALA A 493 19.38 -36.46 -4.21
CA ALA A 493 19.47 -35.72 -2.97
C ALA A 493 20.70 -36.19 -2.18
N LEU A 494 21.62 -35.27 -1.90
CA LEU A 494 22.70 -35.49 -0.93
C LEU A 494 22.23 -34.95 0.41
N THR A 495 22.19 -35.80 1.43
CA THR A 495 21.71 -35.46 2.77
C THR A 495 22.84 -35.61 3.79
N TYR A 496 22.84 -34.73 4.77
CA TYR A 496 23.64 -34.83 5.98
C TYR A 496 22.71 -34.63 7.16
N ALA A 497 22.63 -35.63 8.03
CA ALA A 497 21.79 -35.62 9.23
C ALA A 497 22.36 -36.60 10.26
N ASP A 498 22.21 -36.28 11.54
CA ASP A 498 22.69 -37.12 12.66
C ASP A 498 24.18 -37.49 12.55
N GLY A 499 25.01 -36.58 12.02
CA GLY A 499 26.43 -36.80 11.79
C GLY A 499 26.80 -37.68 10.59
N ASP A 500 25.83 -38.27 9.90
CA ASP A 500 26.02 -39.18 8.76
C ASP A 500 25.74 -38.45 7.43
N TRP A 501 26.55 -38.75 6.39
CA TRP A 501 26.22 -38.38 5.01
C TRP A 501 25.43 -39.51 4.34
N GLY A 502 24.41 -39.15 3.58
CA GLY A 502 23.62 -40.04 2.75
C GLY A 502 23.44 -39.49 1.34
N ILE A 503 23.22 -40.39 0.37
CA ILE A 503 22.76 -40.04 -0.96
C ILE A 503 21.52 -40.85 -1.28
N GLU A 504 20.48 -40.16 -1.70
CA GLU A 504 19.25 -40.72 -2.20
C GLU A 504 19.04 -40.27 -3.64
N GLY A 505 18.40 -41.10 -4.44
CA GLY A 505 18.17 -40.78 -5.84
C GLY A 505 16.95 -41.50 -6.36
N VAL A 506 16.03 -40.75 -6.97
CA VAL A 506 14.86 -41.33 -7.64
C VAL A 506 15.00 -41.10 -9.13
N ALA A 507 15.11 -42.18 -9.90
CA ALA A 507 15.06 -42.15 -11.36
C ALA A 507 13.70 -42.67 -11.82
N THR A 508 12.93 -41.82 -12.49
CA THR A 508 11.59 -42.16 -13.01
C THR A 508 11.57 -42.03 -14.53
N LEU A 509 11.15 -43.09 -15.20
CA LEU A 509 10.76 -43.09 -16.60
C LEU A 509 9.24 -43.16 -16.68
N ALA A 510 8.61 -42.19 -17.32
CA ALA A 510 7.17 -42.18 -17.55
C ALA A 510 6.86 -42.00 -19.03
N ALA A 511 5.81 -42.65 -19.52
CA ALA A 511 5.29 -42.47 -20.87
C ALA A 511 3.78 -42.66 -20.92
N GLY A 512 3.08 -41.86 -21.72
CA GLY A 512 1.62 -41.94 -21.84
C GLY A 512 1.10 -41.33 -23.13
N ALA A 513 -0.05 -41.84 -23.60
CA ALA A 513 -0.74 -41.31 -24.76
C ALA A 513 -1.67 -40.15 -24.35
N ARG A 514 -1.60 -39.02 -25.05
CA ARG A 514 -2.48 -37.85 -24.82
C ARG A 514 -3.13 -37.38 -26.12
N LEU A 515 -4.36 -36.89 -26.00
CA LEU A 515 -5.10 -36.15 -27.02
C LEU A 515 -5.30 -34.72 -26.49
N LYS A 516 -4.71 -33.76 -27.16
CA LYS A 516 -4.83 -32.33 -26.89
C LYS A 516 -5.73 -31.68 -27.94
N LEU A 517 -6.82 -31.09 -27.51
CA LEU A 517 -7.72 -30.29 -28.35
C LEU A 517 -7.57 -28.83 -27.95
N GLY A 518 -7.05 -28.01 -28.86
CA GLY A 518 -6.87 -26.57 -28.68
C GLY A 518 -7.75 -25.77 -29.63
N LEU A 519 -8.21 -24.60 -29.17
CA LEU A 519 -8.81 -23.58 -30.01
C LEU A 519 -8.01 -22.30 -29.86
N ASN A 520 -7.51 -21.77 -30.97
CA ASN A 520 -6.70 -20.57 -31.02
C ASN A 520 -7.38 -19.50 -31.89
N ALA A 521 -7.17 -18.23 -31.58
CA ALA A 521 -7.41 -17.11 -32.48
C ALA A 521 -6.06 -16.56 -32.97
N TRP A 522 -6.03 -16.04 -34.18
CA TRP A 522 -4.86 -15.39 -34.76
C TRP A 522 -5.26 -14.14 -35.54
N ALA A 523 -4.35 -13.18 -35.61
CA ALA A 523 -4.46 -11.99 -36.45
C ALA A 523 -3.08 -11.65 -37.03
N GLU A 524 -3.07 -11.23 -38.28
CA GLU A 524 -1.88 -10.94 -39.06
C GLU A 524 -2.13 -9.68 -39.90
N ILE A 525 -1.17 -8.76 -39.91
CA ILE A 525 -1.16 -7.56 -40.77
C ILE A 525 0.03 -7.67 -41.71
N GLU A 526 -0.26 -7.58 -43.01
CA GLU A 526 0.72 -7.51 -44.07
C GLU A 526 0.76 -6.11 -44.67
N ALA A 527 1.97 -5.62 -44.94
CA ALA A 527 2.21 -4.42 -45.73
C ALA A 527 3.33 -4.73 -46.73
N LEU A 528 3.13 -4.38 -48.01
CA LEU A 528 4.15 -4.56 -49.05
C LEU A 528 4.78 -5.97 -49.06
N TRP A 529 3.95 -7.02 -48.97
CA TRP A 529 4.37 -8.43 -49.04
C TRP A 529 5.18 -8.94 -47.84
N VAL A 530 5.23 -8.19 -46.73
CA VAL A 530 5.90 -8.57 -45.48
C VAL A 530 4.89 -8.53 -44.33
N THR A 531 4.85 -9.60 -43.53
CA THR A 531 4.13 -9.62 -42.25
C THR A 531 4.79 -8.60 -41.32
N VAL A 532 4.10 -7.51 -41.04
CA VAL A 532 4.58 -6.44 -40.14
C VAL A 532 4.13 -6.65 -38.71
N TRP A 533 3.09 -7.47 -38.50
CA TRP A 533 2.58 -7.81 -37.19
C TRP A 533 1.80 -9.12 -37.22
N ASP A 534 2.06 -9.99 -36.25
CA ASP A 534 1.28 -11.20 -35.98
C ASP A 534 0.95 -11.31 -34.49
N LYS A 535 -0.23 -11.87 -34.18
CA LYS A 535 -0.62 -12.17 -32.80
C LYS A 535 -1.51 -13.38 -32.74
N GLN A 536 -1.25 -14.24 -31.75
CA GLN A 536 -2.04 -15.42 -31.48
C GLN A 536 -2.56 -15.40 -30.04
N TRP A 537 -3.79 -15.86 -29.85
CA TRP A 537 -4.44 -16.01 -28.55
C TRP A 537 -4.95 -17.45 -28.40
N LYS A 538 -4.60 -18.10 -27.29
CA LYS A 538 -5.18 -19.39 -26.91
C LYS A 538 -6.57 -19.15 -26.31
N LEU A 539 -7.62 -19.68 -26.93
CA LEU A 539 -9.01 -19.48 -26.50
C LEU A 539 -9.50 -20.59 -25.57
N ALA A 540 -9.14 -21.84 -25.85
CA ALA A 540 -9.48 -23.01 -25.04
C ALA A 540 -8.49 -24.15 -25.29
N GLU A 541 -8.29 -25.02 -24.29
CA GLU A 541 -7.51 -26.24 -24.43
C GLU A 541 -8.03 -27.32 -23.49
N VAL A 542 -8.12 -28.55 -23.99
CA VAL A 542 -8.48 -29.75 -23.24
C VAL A 542 -7.45 -30.84 -23.55
N VAL A 543 -6.89 -31.46 -22.51
CA VAL A 543 -5.97 -32.58 -22.63
C VAL A 543 -6.64 -33.82 -22.02
N MET A 544 -6.66 -34.91 -22.77
CA MET A 544 -7.29 -36.18 -22.36
C MET A 544 -6.28 -37.33 -22.49
N PRO A 545 -6.21 -38.27 -21.52
CA PRO A 545 -5.45 -39.50 -21.68
C PRO A 545 -6.13 -40.44 -22.69
N VAL A 546 -5.33 -41.07 -23.55
CA VAL A 546 -5.81 -41.98 -24.62
C VAL A 546 -5.38 -43.44 -24.37
N GLY A 547 -5.01 -43.76 -23.14
CA GLY A 547 -4.52 -45.07 -22.74
C GLY A 547 -3.96 -45.06 -21.32
N PRO A 548 -3.47 -46.21 -20.82
CA PRO A 548 -2.78 -46.28 -19.54
C PRO A 548 -1.43 -45.54 -19.61
N ASP A 549 -1.02 -44.97 -18.49
CA ASP A 549 0.33 -44.45 -18.33
C ASP A 549 1.27 -45.57 -17.90
N LEU A 550 2.47 -45.56 -18.47
CA LEU A 550 3.55 -46.47 -18.14
C LEU A 550 4.54 -45.71 -17.25
N GLY A 551 4.91 -46.32 -16.12
CA GLY A 551 5.88 -45.78 -15.19
C GLY A 551 6.84 -46.85 -14.73
N LEU A 552 8.13 -46.52 -14.70
CA LEU A 552 9.17 -47.31 -14.05
C LEU A 552 9.97 -46.36 -13.17
N GLN A 553 10.07 -46.67 -11.88
CA GLN A 553 10.84 -45.88 -10.92
C GLN A 553 11.88 -46.77 -10.25
N ALA A 554 13.13 -46.29 -10.24
CA ALA A 554 14.22 -46.86 -9.47
C ALA A 554 14.59 -45.89 -8.35
N ARG A 555 14.56 -46.36 -7.11
CA ARG A 555 15.00 -45.61 -5.93
C ARG A 555 16.32 -46.17 -5.43
N MET A 556 17.30 -45.32 -5.26
CA MET A 556 18.59 -45.64 -4.67
C MET A 556 18.72 -44.92 -3.33
N SER A 557 19.18 -45.59 -2.29
CA SER A 557 19.58 -44.97 -1.03
C SER A 557 20.90 -45.58 -0.55
N TYR A 558 21.80 -44.73 -0.05
CA TYR A 558 23.08 -45.14 0.49
C TYR A 558 23.54 -44.20 1.60
N LYS A 559 23.91 -44.75 2.75
CA LYS A 559 24.58 -44.01 3.83
C LYS A 559 26.08 -44.24 3.76
N PHE A 560 26.85 -43.17 3.57
CA PHE A 560 28.30 -43.25 3.48
C PHE A 560 28.90 -43.74 4.80
N GLY A 561 29.97 -44.52 4.72
CA GLY A 561 30.66 -45.08 5.90
C GLY A 561 30.00 -46.32 6.51
N ARG A 562 28.82 -46.72 6.03
CA ARG A 562 28.19 -47.99 6.40
C ARG A 562 28.70 -49.14 5.52
N PRO A 563 28.92 -50.34 6.09
CA PRO A 563 29.44 -51.49 5.36
C PRO A 563 28.42 -52.11 4.39
N GLU A 564 27.13 -51.81 4.53
CA GLU A 564 26.08 -52.32 3.65
C GLU A 564 26.15 -51.67 2.24
N PRO A 565 25.89 -52.42 1.16
CA PRO A 565 25.82 -51.87 -0.18
C PRO A 565 24.59 -50.93 -0.36
N PRO A 566 24.60 -50.04 -1.37
CA PRO A 566 23.44 -49.21 -1.71
C PRO A 566 22.20 -50.07 -1.96
N THR A 567 21.06 -49.67 -1.40
CA THR A 567 19.77 -50.31 -1.67
C THR A 567 19.21 -49.74 -2.97
N ILE A 568 18.74 -50.62 -3.85
CA ILE A 568 18.09 -50.25 -5.10
C ILE A 568 16.74 -50.95 -5.15
N GLU A 569 15.66 -50.17 -5.13
CA GLU A 569 14.29 -50.65 -5.24
C GLU A 569 13.72 -50.22 -6.59
N MET A 570 13.07 -51.16 -7.29
CA MET A 570 12.39 -50.88 -8.55
C MET A 570 10.90 -51.13 -8.40
N THR A 571 10.09 -50.14 -8.75
CA THR A 571 8.63 -50.23 -8.75
C THR A 571 8.05 -49.73 -10.07
N SER A 572 6.87 -50.25 -10.42
CA SER A 572 6.03 -49.76 -11.51
C SER A 572 4.66 -49.28 -11.02
N SER A 573 4.39 -49.38 -9.72
CA SER A 573 3.17 -48.92 -9.05
C SER A 573 3.44 -47.67 -8.21
N GLU A 574 2.41 -46.85 -7.99
CA GLU A 574 2.46 -45.64 -7.15
C GLU A 574 3.43 -44.55 -7.66
N ILE A 575 3.52 -44.40 -8.98
CA ILE A 575 4.31 -43.36 -9.64
C ILE A 575 3.37 -42.28 -10.20
N ASP A 576 3.66 -41.00 -9.94
CA ASP A 576 2.96 -39.86 -10.57
C ASP A 576 3.39 -39.69 -12.04
N THR A 577 2.99 -40.66 -12.85
CA THR A 577 3.26 -40.70 -14.29
C THR A 577 2.50 -39.60 -15.03
N ALA A 578 1.30 -39.26 -14.55
CA ALA A 578 0.44 -38.26 -15.18
C ALA A 578 1.12 -36.89 -15.25
N ARG A 579 1.72 -36.44 -14.14
CA ARG A 579 2.45 -35.16 -14.07
C ARG A 579 3.67 -35.14 -15.00
N LEU A 580 4.50 -36.19 -14.98
CA LEU A 580 5.69 -36.27 -15.83
C LEU A 580 5.34 -36.29 -17.32
N VAL A 581 4.31 -37.04 -17.71
CA VAL A 581 3.82 -37.10 -19.09
C VAL A 581 3.25 -35.76 -19.53
N GLN A 582 2.58 -35.03 -18.62
CA GLN A 582 2.07 -33.69 -18.90
C GLN A 582 3.19 -32.65 -19.06
N ASP A 583 4.20 -32.67 -18.19
CA ASP A 583 5.40 -31.82 -18.29
C ASP A 583 6.21 -32.09 -19.57
N ALA A 584 6.15 -33.32 -20.10
CA ALA A 584 6.78 -33.71 -21.36
C ALA A 584 6.07 -33.19 -22.61
N MET A 585 4.84 -32.68 -22.48
CA MET A 585 4.09 -32.17 -23.63
C MET A 585 4.69 -30.85 -24.12
N PRO A 586 4.86 -30.69 -25.45
CA PRO A 586 5.26 -29.41 -26.03
C PRO A 586 4.30 -28.29 -25.61
N LYS A 587 4.88 -27.20 -25.09
CA LYS A 587 4.11 -26.02 -24.68
C LYS A 587 3.66 -25.19 -25.89
N ASP A 588 4.37 -25.30 -27.01
CA ASP A 588 4.06 -24.67 -28.29
C ASP A 588 3.16 -25.55 -29.19
N GLY A 589 2.28 -24.88 -29.94
CA GLY A 589 1.47 -25.54 -30.97
C GLY A 589 2.26 -25.82 -32.26
N PRO A 590 1.66 -26.52 -33.25
CA PRO A 590 2.16 -26.49 -34.62
C PRO A 590 2.32 -25.05 -35.11
N ALA A 591 3.45 -24.75 -35.76
CA ALA A 591 3.72 -23.40 -36.28
C ALA A 591 2.57 -22.96 -37.19
N PRO A 592 2.07 -21.72 -37.09
CA PRO A 592 1.06 -21.22 -38.01
C PRO A 592 1.68 -21.08 -39.41
N SER A 593 0.93 -21.44 -40.46
CA SER A 593 1.31 -21.04 -41.81
C SER A 593 0.95 -19.57 -41.97
N GLY A 594 1.94 -18.68 -42.09
CA GLY A 594 1.70 -17.29 -42.46
C GLY A 594 0.90 -17.18 -43.77
N ALA A 595 0.12 -16.12 -43.95
CA ALA A 595 -0.79 -15.95 -45.10
C ALA A 595 -0.08 -16.01 -46.48
N ARG A 596 1.24 -15.75 -46.53
CA ARG A 596 2.11 -15.79 -47.72
C ARG A 596 1.94 -16.96 -48.69
N GLU A 597 1.58 -18.16 -48.21
CA GLU A 597 1.56 -19.35 -49.06
C GLU A 597 0.15 -19.79 -49.50
N ALA A 598 -0.91 -19.28 -48.86
CA ALA A 598 -2.29 -19.55 -49.27
C ALA A 598 -2.72 -18.69 -50.47
N LEU A 599 -2.04 -17.58 -50.72
CA LEU A 599 -2.30 -16.68 -51.86
C LEU A 599 -1.58 -17.09 -53.16
N GLN A 600 -0.67 -18.08 -53.11
CA GLN A 600 -0.01 -18.61 -54.31
C GLN A 600 -0.93 -19.47 -55.19
N ASN A 601 -2.09 -19.90 -54.68
CA ASN A 601 -3.14 -20.57 -55.48
C ASN A 601 -4.17 -19.57 -56.04
N LYS A 602 -3.72 -18.48 -56.70
CA LYS A 602 -4.56 -17.78 -57.68
C LYS A 602 -4.67 -18.64 -58.94
N ALA A 603 -5.59 -19.60 -58.94
CA ALA A 603 -6.00 -20.26 -60.17
C ALA A 603 -6.50 -19.21 -61.17
N GLU A 604 -5.91 -19.21 -62.36
CA GLU A 604 -6.23 -18.33 -63.48
C GLU A 604 -7.74 -18.35 -63.78
N TRP A 605 -8.42 -17.22 -63.60
CA TRP A 605 -9.68 -16.96 -64.29
C TRP A 605 -9.39 -16.08 -65.51
N LYS A 606 -8.91 -16.72 -66.59
CA LYS A 606 -9.02 -16.18 -67.95
C LYS A 606 -10.42 -16.50 -68.47
N GLY A 607 -11.30 -15.50 -68.50
CA GLY A 607 -12.59 -15.66 -69.15
C GLY A 607 -13.51 -14.46 -69.00
N GLN A 608 -13.66 -13.69 -70.07
CA GLN A 608 -14.81 -12.82 -70.35
C GLN A 608 -15.08 -11.66 -69.37
N LEU A 609 -14.30 -10.59 -69.44
CA LEU A 609 -14.81 -9.22 -69.19
C LEU A 609 -13.91 -8.09 -69.75
N GLN A 610 -12.93 -8.41 -70.60
CA GLN A 610 -12.07 -7.41 -71.25
C GLN A 610 -12.63 -6.84 -72.57
N ALA A 611 -13.84 -7.22 -72.98
CA ALA A 611 -14.45 -6.74 -74.22
C ALA A 611 -15.39 -5.51 -74.05
N GLN A 612 -15.56 -4.96 -72.85
CA GLN A 612 -16.53 -3.86 -72.63
C GLN A 612 -16.00 -2.63 -71.87
N ARG A 613 -14.70 -2.51 -71.59
CA ARG A 613 -14.13 -1.30 -70.94
C ARG A 613 -13.04 -0.56 -71.72
N ALA A 614 -12.81 -0.95 -72.98
CA ALA A 614 -12.00 -0.17 -73.92
C ALA A 614 -12.90 0.62 -74.87
N ALA A 615 -13.79 1.46 -74.33
CA ALA A 615 -14.43 2.53 -75.09
C ALA A 615 -14.85 3.64 -74.12
N ALA A 616 -14.43 4.86 -74.46
CA ALA A 616 -14.79 6.14 -73.85
C ALA A 616 -14.14 6.46 -72.48
N VAL A 617 -12.91 6.98 -72.55
CA VAL A 617 -12.55 8.16 -71.74
C VAL A 617 -12.77 9.39 -72.63
N PRO A 618 -13.46 10.43 -72.13
CA PRO A 618 -12.98 11.78 -72.38
C PRO A 618 -12.42 12.46 -71.12
N PRO A 619 -11.44 13.36 -71.26
CA PRO A 619 -10.55 13.77 -70.19
C PRO A 619 -10.95 15.15 -69.66
N GLU A 620 -11.69 15.19 -68.56
CA GLU A 620 -11.89 16.41 -67.77
C GLU A 620 -12.32 15.97 -66.38
N GLN A 621 -11.42 16.16 -65.39
CA GLN A 621 -11.60 16.05 -63.92
C GLN A 621 -10.37 15.51 -63.17
N VAL A 622 -9.18 15.48 -63.81
CA VAL A 622 -7.91 15.43 -63.06
C VAL A 622 -7.56 16.85 -62.59
N ALA A 623 -8.37 17.42 -61.70
CA ALA A 623 -8.04 18.60 -60.92
C ALA A 623 -9.18 18.92 -59.94
N GLN A 624 -9.37 18.11 -58.90
CA GLN A 624 -9.88 18.56 -57.60
C GLN A 624 -9.84 17.41 -56.60
N GLN A 625 -9.61 17.77 -55.33
CA GLN A 625 -9.60 16.93 -54.13
C GLN A 625 -8.27 16.24 -53.80
N ALA A 626 -7.25 17.08 -53.58
CA ALA A 626 -6.38 16.89 -52.43
C ALA A 626 -7.07 17.49 -51.19
N GLU A 627 -7.53 16.65 -50.27
CA GLU A 627 -7.66 16.94 -48.82
C GLU A 627 -8.00 15.64 -48.08
N PRO A 628 -7.35 15.31 -46.94
CA PRO A 628 -7.69 14.13 -46.15
C PRO A 628 -8.83 14.44 -45.18
N ALA A 629 -9.96 13.74 -45.33
CA ALA A 629 -11.05 13.72 -44.35
C ALA A 629 -10.78 12.68 -43.25
N THR A 630 -11.07 13.04 -41.99
CA THR A 630 -11.03 12.18 -40.80
C THR A 630 -12.08 11.05 -40.86
N PRO A 631 -11.84 9.89 -40.23
CA PRO A 631 -12.77 8.76 -40.27
C PRO A 631 -13.99 8.97 -39.35
N PRO A 632 -15.18 8.45 -39.71
CA PRO A 632 -16.37 8.52 -38.87
C PRO A 632 -16.36 7.48 -37.72
N PRO A 633 -17.05 7.74 -36.60
CA PRO A 633 -17.09 6.82 -35.46
C PRO A 633 -17.96 5.57 -35.72
N ALA A 634 -17.57 4.46 -35.11
CA ALA A 634 -18.21 3.15 -35.28
C ALA A 634 -19.62 3.05 -34.66
N PRO A 635 -20.53 2.24 -35.23
CA PRO A 635 -21.91 2.09 -34.74
C PRO A 635 -22.02 1.14 -33.52
N PRO A 636 -23.05 1.30 -32.67
CA PRO A 636 -23.23 0.50 -31.46
C PRO A 636 -23.81 -0.90 -31.73
N ARG A 637 -23.42 -1.87 -30.88
CA ARG A 637 -23.88 -3.28 -30.93
C ARG A 637 -25.36 -3.44 -30.53
N PRO A 638 -26.11 -4.37 -31.15
CA PRO A 638 -27.50 -4.67 -30.79
C PRO A 638 -27.63 -5.65 -29.60
N PRO A 639 -28.78 -5.68 -28.89
CA PRO A 639 -28.98 -6.43 -27.66
C PRO A 639 -29.42 -7.89 -27.88
N LYS A 640 -29.00 -8.80 -26.99
CA LYS A 640 -29.40 -10.22 -26.98
C LYS A 640 -30.75 -10.42 -26.28
N ALA A 641 -31.65 -11.13 -26.94
CA ALA A 641 -32.97 -11.52 -26.44
C ALA A 641 -32.91 -12.75 -25.50
N ALA A 642 -33.85 -12.78 -24.56
CA ALA A 642 -34.03 -13.76 -23.51
C ALA A 642 -34.63 -15.09 -23.99
N GLY A 643 -34.14 -16.21 -23.44
CA GLY A 643 -34.79 -17.52 -23.50
C GLY A 643 -34.62 -18.22 -22.16
N GLY A 644 -35.72 -18.51 -21.47
CA GLY A 644 -35.74 -19.18 -20.16
C GLY A 644 -35.75 -20.73 -20.26
N PRO A 645 -35.37 -21.46 -19.20
CA PRO A 645 -35.48 -22.93 -19.13
C PRO A 645 -36.65 -23.42 -18.24
N PRO A 646 -37.14 -24.67 -18.41
CA PRO A 646 -38.17 -25.25 -17.55
C PRO A 646 -37.59 -26.02 -16.34
N ALA A 647 -38.46 -26.25 -15.35
CA ALA A 647 -38.18 -26.62 -13.96
C ALA A 647 -38.08 -28.13 -13.66
N ALA A 648 -37.30 -28.51 -12.63
CA ALA A 648 -37.75 -29.23 -11.42
C ALA A 648 -36.59 -29.48 -10.40
N THR A 649 -36.95 -29.39 -9.11
CA THR A 649 -36.23 -29.27 -7.81
C THR A 649 -35.87 -30.63 -7.15
N PRO A 650 -35.42 -30.73 -5.85
CA PRO A 650 -34.52 -29.90 -5.00
C PRO A 650 -33.53 -30.73 -4.10
N ALA A 651 -32.51 -30.10 -3.49
CA ALA A 651 -32.06 -30.44 -2.12
C ALA A 651 -31.12 -29.37 -1.47
N VAL A 652 -31.69 -28.65 -0.49
CA VAL A 652 -31.23 -28.29 0.88
C VAL A 652 -29.77 -27.82 1.16
N GLY A 653 -29.62 -26.59 1.68
CA GLY A 653 -28.51 -26.17 2.57
C GLY A 653 -28.30 -24.64 2.65
N PRO A 654 -28.15 -23.99 3.83
CA PRO A 654 -28.68 -22.65 4.07
C PRO A 654 -27.71 -21.47 3.91
N ALA A 655 -28.31 -20.30 3.72
CA ALA A 655 -27.71 -19.00 3.43
C ALA A 655 -27.08 -18.28 4.65
N ALA A 656 -26.09 -17.42 4.35
CA ALA A 656 -25.68 -16.27 5.15
C ALA A 656 -25.66 -15.01 4.26
N PRO A 657 -25.97 -13.80 4.79
CA PRO A 657 -26.39 -12.65 3.98
C PRO A 657 -25.23 -11.75 3.53
N ALA A 658 -25.34 -11.29 2.29
CA ALA A 658 -24.47 -10.32 1.64
C ALA A 658 -24.73 -8.89 2.12
N THR A 659 -23.66 -8.15 2.42
CA THR A 659 -23.65 -6.68 2.45
C THR A 659 -23.17 -6.17 1.10
N ALA A 660 -23.97 -5.28 0.50
CA ALA A 660 -23.73 -4.69 -0.81
C ALA A 660 -22.65 -3.61 -0.74
N GLN A 661 -21.53 -3.80 -1.45
CA GLN A 661 -20.63 -2.73 -1.86
C GLN A 661 -21.04 -2.25 -3.26
N GLN A 662 -21.29 -0.94 -3.35
CA GLN A 662 -21.46 -0.21 -4.60
C GLN A 662 -20.16 -0.29 -5.42
N THR A 663 -20.28 -0.78 -6.65
CA THR A 663 -19.21 -0.86 -7.65
C THR A 663 -19.16 0.44 -8.46
N GLN A 664 -18.00 1.09 -8.49
CA GLN A 664 -17.61 2.07 -9.50
C GLN A 664 -17.06 1.38 -10.76
N PRO A 665 -17.06 2.04 -11.94
CA PRO A 665 -16.84 1.38 -13.24
C PRO A 665 -15.35 1.21 -13.62
N GLY A 666 -15.02 -0.05 -13.95
CA GLY A 666 -14.00 -0.57 -14.88
C GLY A 666 -12.79 0.27 -15.33
N ALA A 667 -11.62 -0.04 -14.77
CA ALA A 667 -10.32 0.13 -15.40
C ALA A 667 -9.93 -1.16 -16.17
N SER A 668 -9.33 -1.01 -17.36
CA SER A 668 -8.88 -2.13 -18.21
C SER A 668 -7.56 -2.74 -17.70
N PRO A 669 -7.28 -4.04 -17.92
CA PRO A 669 -6.17 -4.75 -17.25
C PRO A 669 -4.78 -4.56 -17.89
N ASN A 670 -4.55 -3.55 -18.72
CA ASN A 670 -3.34 -3.46 -19.56
C ASN A 670 -2.47 -2.20 -19.35
N GLU A 671 -2.67 -1.44 -18.28
CA GLU A 671 -1.83 -0.28 -17.93
C GLU A 671 -0.76 -0.57 -16.86
N ALA A 672 -0.62 -1.81 -16.42
CA ALA A 672 0.19 -2.17 -15.25
C ALA A 672 1.72 -2.22 -15.47
N ASN A 673 2.28 -1.56 -16.49
CA ASN A 673 3.75 -1.57 -16.68
C ASN A 673 4.36 -0.32 -17.34
N LEU A 674 3.75 0.85 -17.16
CA LEU A 674 4.40 2.14 -17.43
C LEU A 674 4.64 2.87 -16.10
N PRO A 675 5.85 3.40 -15.84
CA PRO A 675 6.13 4.13 -14.61
C PRO A 675 5.26 5.39 -14.57
N ALA A 676 4.30 5.41 -13.65
CA ALA A 676 3.41 6.53 -13.42
C ALA A 676 4.19 7.70 -12.81
N ARG A 677 4.04 8.87 -13.45
CA ARG A 677 4.62 10.17 -13.10
C ARG A 677 4.08 10.70 -11.76
N SER A 678 4.72 11.73 -11.19
CA SER A 678 4.04 12.63 -10.25
C SER A 678 2.95 13.44 -10.99
N ASP A 679 1.67 13.18 -10.68
CA ASP A 679 0.51 13.93 -11.19
C ASP A 679 0.57 15.45 -10.89
N ALA A 680 1.57 15.92 -10.14
CA ALA A 680 1.75 17.28 -9.66
C ALA A 680 2.02 18.28 -10.81
N VAL A 681 2.98 18.01 -11.68
CA VAL A 681 3.38 19.01 -12.69
C VAL A 681 2.43 19.10 -13.86
N ASP A 682 1.80 18.00 -14.28
CA ASP A 682 0.75 18.08 -15.31
C ASP A 682 -0.44 18.93 -14.85
N ARG A 683 -0.82 18.82 -13.56
CA ARG A 683 -1.84 19.69 -12.95
C ARG A 683 -1.38 21.15 -12.85
N ALA A 684 -0.10 21.40 -12.59
CA ALA A 684 0.43 22.76 -12.55
C ALA A 684 0.52 23.39 -13.95
N ALA A 685 0.92 22.63 -14.96
CA ALA A 685 1.07 23.07 -16.34
C ALA A 685 -0.28 23.33 -17.05
N ALA A 686 -1.34 22.60 -16.66
CA ALA A 686 -2.69 22.83 -17.19
C ALA A 686 -3.17 24.26 -16.87
N PRO A 687 -3.68 25.03 -17.85
CA PRO A 687 -4.16 26.40 -17.61
C PRO A 687 -5.39 26.41 -16.69
N ASP A 688 -5.37 27.20 -15.63
CA ASP A 688 -6.53 27.44 -14.77
C ASP A 688 -7.37 28.61 -15.30
N SER A 689 -8.53 28.31 -15.87
CA SER A 689 -9.46 29.29 -16.44
C SER A 689 -10.23 30.10 -15.40
N ASN A 690 -10.11 29.80 -14.11
CA ASN A 690 -10.85 30.48 -13.03
C ASN A 690 -10.12 31.70 -12.44
N ILE A 691 -8.94 32.05 -12.96
CA ILE A 691 -8.18 33.23 -12.51
C ILE A 691 -8.67 34.46 -13.30
N PRO A 692 -9.35 35.43 -12.65
CA PRO A 692 -9.86 36.63 -13.32
C PRO A 692 -8.72 37.59 -13.71
N ALA A 693 -8.93 38.35 -14.79
CA ALA A 693 -7.98 39.36 -15.26
C ALA A 693 -7.77 40.49 -14.24
N ALA A 694 -6.61 41.16 -14.31
CA ALA A 694 -6.29 42.26 -13.42
C ALA A 694 -7.28 43.43 -13.55
N VAL A 695 -7.57 44.06 -12.42
CA VAL A 695 -8.43 45.24 -12.33
C VAL A 695 -7.61 46.53 -12.43
N PRO A 696 -8.20 47.67 -12.86
CA PRO A 696 -7.48 48.94 -12.96
C PRO A 696 -6.87 49.39 -11.63
N GLU A 697 -5.74 50.10 -11.69
CA GLU A 697 -5.08 50.67 -10.52
C GLU A 697 -6.03 51.59 -9.72
N GLY A 698 -5.95 51.51 -8.39
CA GLY A 698 -6.80 52.29 -7.46
C GLY A 698 -8.22 51.73 -7.23
N SER A 699 -8.59 50.60 -7.86
CA SER A 699 -9.89 49.94 -7.64
C SER A 699 -9.96 49.04 -6.40
N LEU A 700 -8.81 48.72 -5.79
CA LEU A 700 -8.72 47.84 -4.61
C LEU A 700 -8.15 48.60 -3.39
N PRO A 701 -8.79 48.53 -2.21
CA PRO A 701 -8.27 49.14 -1.00
C PRO A 701 -6.94 48.50 -0.58
N GLY A 702 -5.89 49.30 -0.38
CA GLY A 702 -4.57 48.82 0.05
C GLY A 702 -3.68 48.26 -1.07
N ALA A 703 -4.03 48.50 -2.35
CA ALA A 703 -3.22 48.03 -3.49
C ALA A 703 -1.81 48.64 -3.56
N ASP A 704 -1.55 49.75 -2.87
CA ASP A 704 -0.25 50.43 -2.82
C ASP A 704 0.75 49.79 -1.83
N GLN A 705 0.35 48.77 -1.06
CA GLN A 705 1.23 48.08 -0.12
C GLN A 705 1.86 46.84 -0.77
N PRO A 706 3.15 46.55 -0.52
CA PRO A 706 3.82 45.35 -1.03
C PRO A 706 3.07 44.09 -0.56
N ARG A 707 2.80 43.17 -1.48
CA ARG A 707 2.13 41.90 -1.16
C ARG A 707 3.04 40.93 -0.43
N TYR A 708 4.34 41.03 -0.69
CA TYR A 708 5.33 40.09 -0.18
C TYR A 708 6.43 40.77 0.63
N PRO A 709 6.88 40.12 1.72
CA PRO A 709 8.06 40.58 2.45
C PRO A 709 9.30 40.45 1.56
N HIS A 710 10.20 41.43 1.69
CA HIS A 710 11.52 41.39 1.07
C HIS A 710 12.55 41.12 2.18
N PRO A 711 13.29 39.99 2.18
CA PRO A 711 13.45 39.02 1.09
C PRO A 711 12.41 37.87 1.06
N ILE A 712 12.13 37.37 -0.14
CA ILE A 712 11.29 36.19 -0.40
C ILE A 712 12.01 34.90 0.08
N THR A 713 11.29 33.99 0.74
CA THR A 713 11.83 32.72 1.26
C THR A 713 10.91 31.52 0.97
N LEU A 714 11.46 30.30 0.95
CA LEU A 714 10.70 29.07 0.67
C LEU A 714 9.54 28.80 1.65
N LYS A 715 9.63 29.31 2.89
CA LYS A 715 8.55 29.18 3.90
C LYS A 715 7.24 29.83 3.46
N MET A 716 7.29 30.78 2.52
CA MET A 716 6.10 31.45 1.99
C MET A 716 5.20 30.52 1.17
N LEU A 717 5.66 29.34 0.77
CA LEU A 717 4.84 28.34 0.08
C LEU A 717 3.81 27.66 1.00
N ASP A 718 3.91 27.86 2.32
CA ASP A 718 2.95 27.37 3.32
C ASP A 718 1.90 28.42 3.70
N GLU A 719 2.03 29.63 3.17
CA GLU A 719 1.09 30.73 3.41
C GLU A 719 -0.13 30.65 2.46
N PRO A 720 -1.28 31.24 2.83
CA PRO A 720 -2.50 31.20 2.00
C PRO A 720 -2.29 31.82 0.61
N PRO A 721 -3.06 31.43 -0.42
CA PRO A 721 -2.94 32.01 -1.77
C PRO A 721 -3.04 33.53 -1.80
N ALA A 722 -2.31 34.16 -2.73
CA ALA A 722 -2.43 35.59 -3.01
C ALA A 722 -3.90 35.95 -3.29
N SER A 723 -4.39 37.00 -2.63
CA SER A 723 -5.76 37.51 -2.81
C SER A 723 -6.08 37.85 -4.29
N ILE A 724 -7.31 37.56 -4.70
CA ILE A 724 -7.85 37.83 -6.04
C ILE A 724 -9.19 38.57 -5.85
N PRO A 725 -9.57 39.56 -6.70
CA PRO A 725 -8.83 40.09 -7.86
C PRO A 725 -7.60 40.93 -7.46
N ARG A 726 -6.67 41.15 -8.41
CA ARG A 726 -5.39 41.88 -8.23
C ARG A 726 -5.26 43.03 -9.25
N THR A 727 -4.46 44.06 -8.94
CA THR A 727 -4.09 45.12 -9.90
C THR A 727 -2.94 44.69 -10.83
N LEU A 728 -2.62 45.48 -11.85
CA LEU A 728 -1.49 45.21 -12.77
C LEU A 728 -0.13 45.26 -12.05
N SER A 729 0.05 46.19 -11.12
CA SER A 729 1.24 46.28 -10.27
C SER A 729 1.42 45.05 -9.37
N GLN A 730 0.34 44.60 -8.74
CA GLN A 730 0.31 43.37 -7.93
C GLN A 730 0.57 42.12 -8.76
N GLU A 731 0.06 42.08 -9.99
CA GLU A 731 0.32 41.02 -10.96
C GLU A 731 1.81 40.91 -11.28
N ALA A 732 2.48 42.05 -11.53
CA ALA A 732 3.92 42.08 -11.75
C ALA A 732 4.73 41.64 -10.51
N GLU A 733 4.27 42.00 -9.31
CA GLU A 733 4.88 41.56 -8.04
C GLU A 733 4.76 40.04 -7.86
N ASP A 734 3.59 39.46 -8.13
CA ASP A 734 3.35 38.00 -8.09
C ASP A 734 4.25 37.25 -9.08
N VAL A 735 4.41 37.76 -10.30
CA VAL A 735 5.30 37.19 -11.33
C VAL A 735 6.76 37.22 -10.87
N ALA A 736 7.23 38.36 -10.36
CA ALA A 736 8.59 38.51 -9.88
C ALA A 736 8.86 37.59 -8.67
N ALA A 737 7.89 37.49 -7.76
CA ALA A 737 7.97 36.64 -6.59
C ALA A 737 7.96 35.16 -6.94
N ALA A 738 7.11 34.74 -7.89
CA ALA A 738 7.08 33.38 -8.41
C ALA A 738 8.41 33.01 -9.11
N SER A 739 8.96 33.89 -9.94
CA SER A 739 10.26 33.67 -10.57
C SER A 739 11.37 33.48 -9.54
N ARG A 740 11.39 34.30 -8.48
CA ARG A 740 12.37 34.15 -7.39
C ARG A 740 12.15 32.87 -6.59
N MET A 741 10.89 32.46 -6.41
CA MET A 741 10.56 31.22 -5.73
C MET A 741 11.02 29.99 -6.51
N VAL A 742 10.91 30.00 -7.84
CA VAL A 742 11.47 28.95 -8.71
C VAL A 742 12.99 28.85 -8.54
N GLU A 743 13.71 29.97 -8.46
CA GLU A 743 15.16 29.95 -8.21
C GLU A 743 15.50 29.33 -6.84
N LEU A 744 14.76 29.68 -5.79
CA LEU A 744 14.97 29.12 -4.46
C LEU A 744 14.62 27.64 -4.40
N ALA A 745 13.55 27.23 -5.07
CA ALA A 745 13.12 25.83 -5.16
C ALA A 745 14.14 24.99 -5.94
N SER A 746 14.65 25.53 -7.04
CA SER A 746 15.75 24.96 -7.84
C SER A 746 16.97 24.73 -6.95
N ALA A 747 17.45 25.76 -6.25
CA ALA A 747 18.62 25.65 -5.37
C ALA A 747 18.48 24.63 -4.21
N GLN A 748 17.25 24.22 -3.87
CA GLN A 748 16.96 23.23 -2.83
C GLN A 748 16.62 21.85 -3.39
N ALA A 749 16.27 21.76 -4.67
CA ALA A 749 15.93 20.51 -5.35
C ALA A 749 17.20 19.69 -5.61
N THR A 750 17.06 18.36 -5.60
CA THR A 750 18.15 17.45 -5.93
C THR A 750 18.21 17.10 -7.42
N ASP A 751 17.08 17.26 -8.11
CA ASP A 751 16.83 16.89 -9.50
C ASP A 751 15.52 17.56 -9.98
N SER A 752 15.20 17.39 -11.27
CA SER A 752 13.97 17.94 -11.85
C SER A 752 12.69 17.38 -11.21
N ASP A 753 12.64 16.09 -10.83
CA ASP A 753 11.43 15.52 -10.18
C ASP A 753 11.19 16.10 -8.77
N ALA A 754 12.26 16.45 -8.05
CA ALA A 754 12.16 17.15 -6.78
C ALA A 754 11.66 18.59 -6.98
N LEU A 755 12.13 19.27 -8.02
CA LEU A 755 11.67 20.62 -8.40
C LEU A 755 10.19 20.62 -8.81
N ASP A 756 9.75 19.58 -9.52
CA ASP A 756 8.38 19.34 -9.96
C ASP A 756 7.36 19.42 -8.81
N ASN A 757 7.73 18.90 -7.64
CA ASN A 757 6.86 18.92 -6.45
C ASN A 757 6.56 20.33 -5.91
N TYR A 758 7.36 21.33 -6.26
CA TYR A 758 7.13 22.71 -5.86
C TYR A 758 6.12 23.42 -6.77
N PHE A 759 5.92 22.97 -8.01
CA PHE A 759 5.15 23.73 -9.01
C PHE A 759 3.68 23.94 -8.62
N PRO A 760 2.93 22.94 -8.10
CA PRO A 760 1.55 23.18 -7.65
C PRO A 760 1.47 24.23 -6.54
N ARG A 761 2.41 24.20 -5.59
CA ARG A 761 2.45 25.13 -4.45
C ARG A 761 2.82 26.53 -4.90
N ILE A 762 3.79 26.69 -5.81
CA ILE A 762 4.14 27.98 -6.41
C ILE A 762 2.95 28.52 -7.21
N LYS A 763 2.34 27.69 -8.07
CA LYS A 763 1.14 28.06 -8.85
C LYS A 763 0.01 28.56 -7.96
N GLN A 764 -0.30 27.81 -6.91
CA GLN A 764 -1.38 28.13 -5.98
C GLN A 764 -1.05 29.37 -5.15
N ARG A 765 0.16 29.50 -4.62
CA ARG A 765 0.58 30.63 -3.78
C ARG A 765 0.51 31.96 -4.53
N PHE A 766 0.96 32.00 -5.78
CA PHE A 766 1.04 33.24 -6.59
C PHE A 766 -0.12 33.40 -7.59
N GLY A 767 -1.11 32.50 -7.58
CA GLY A 767 -2.24 32.54 -8.51
C GLY A 767 -1.79 32.57 -9.98
N LEU A 768 -0.92 31.62 -10.37
CA LEU A 768 -0.46 31.47 -11.76
C LEU A 768 -1.51 30.71 -12.58
N VAL A 769 -1.73 31.12 -13.82
CA VAL A 769 -2.60 30.41 -14.78
C VAL A 769 -1.99 29.04 -15.10
N SER A 770 -0.68 29.01 -15.37
CA SER A 770 0.08 27.78 -15.58
C SER A 770 1.50 27.93 -15.07
N LEU A 771 2.09 26.83 -14.61
CA LEU A 771 3.52 26.74 -14.29
C LEU A 771 4.03 25.36 -14.71
N GLY A 772 5.02 25.32 -15.59
CA GLY A 772 5.56 24.08 -16.13
C GLY A 772 6.90 24.31 -16.83
N TYR A 773 7.38 23.32 -17.56
CA TYR A 773 8.57 23.45 -18.39
C TYR A 773 8.20 23.67 -19.86
N GLU A 774 9.10 24.32 -20.59
CA GLU A 774 9.05 24.53 -22.03
C GLU A 774 10.45 24.33 -22.63
N GLY A 775 10.62 23.39 -23.57
CA GLY A 775 11.92 23.08 -24.19
C GLY A 775 11.99 21.71 -24.89
N ASP A 776 13.19 21.31 -25.32
CA ASP A 776 13.47 20.01 -25.97
C ASP A 776 14.91 19.49 -25.71
N PHE A 777 15.17 18.22 -26.07
CA PHE A 777 16.49 17.55 -25.96
C PHE A 777 17.53 18.01 -27.00
N GLN A 778 17.28 19.10 -27.74
CA GLN A 778 18.25 19.75 -28.62
C GLN A 778 18.69 21.11 -28.11
N ARG A 779 17.85 21.80 -27.32
CA ARG A 779 18.03 23.21 -26.91
C ARG A 779 17.97 23.45 -25.40
N GLY A 780 17.65 22.42 -24.62
CA GLY A 780 17.44 22.49 -23.17
C GLY A 780 16.05 23.03 -22.81
N PHE A 781 15.79 23.15 -21.52
CA PHE A 781 14.48 23.44 -20.96
C PHE A 781 14.48 24.67 -20.06
N ALA A 782 13.33 25.35 -19.98
CA ALA A 782 13.11 26.46 -19.07
C ALA A 782 11.77 26.30 -18.34
N VAL A 783 11.70 26.73 -17.09
CA VAL A 783 10.47 26.87 -16.33
C VAL A 783 9.72 28.10 -16.83
N VAL A 784 8.47 27.93 -17.23
CA VAL A 784 7.59 28.98 -17.72
C VAL A 784 6.36 29.08 -16.82
N GLY A 785 6.15 30.26 -16.24
CA GLY A 785 4.95 30.60 -15.48
C GLY A 785 4.14 31.68 -16.20
N ARG A 786 2.83 31.48 -16.34
CA ARG A 786 1.93 32.43 -17.00
C ARG A 786 0.97 33.07 -16.00
N ILE A 787 0.93 34.39 -16.02
CA ILE A 787 -0.07 35.23 -15.35
C ILE A 787 -0.54 36.31 -16.33
N ASN A 788 0.43 37.05 -16.90
CA ASN A 788 0.40 38.20 -17.82
C ASN A 788 1.07 39.45 -17.18
N PRO A 789 2.40 39.61 -17.29
CA PRO A 789 3.26 38.91 -18.23
C PRO A 789 3.63 37.49 -17.81
N GLU A 790 4.04 36.68 -18.78
CA GLU A 790 4.71 35.40 -18.53
C GLU A 790 6.15 35.63 -18.05
N PHE A 791 6.68 34.69 -17.26
CA PHE A 791 8.12 34.62 -16.97
C PHE A 791 8.69 33.30 -17.48
N LYS A 792 9.93 33.36 -17.95
CA LYS A 792 10.71 32.20 -18.41
C LYS A 792 12.04 32.18 -17.68
N ARG A 793 12.35 31.07 -17.03
CA ARG A 793 13.56 30.89 -16.22
C ARG A 793 14.28 29.60 -16.57
N ARG A 794 15.56 29.68 -16.91
CA ARG A 794 16.42 28.49 -17.00
C ARG A 794 16.89 28.10 -15.61
N VAL A 795 16.82 26.81 -15.33
CA VAL A 795 17.35 26.16 -14.13
C VAL A 795 18.43 25.17 -14.58
N ALA A 796 19.29 24.72 -13.67
CA ALA A 796 20.41 23.82 -13.97
C ALA A 796 20.38 22.57 -13.08
N GLU A 797 19.17 22.06 -12.86
CA GLU A 797 18.98 20.86 -12.04
C GLU A 797 19.32 19.59 -12.83
N PRO A 798 19.85 18.53 -12.17
CA PRO A 798 19.99 17.22 -12.78
C PRO A 798 18.68 16.75 -13.40
N LEU A 799 18.74 16.38 -14.68
CA LEU A 799 17.56 15.95 -15.43
C LEU A 799 17.24 14.49 -15.09
N SER A 800 16.04 14.24 -14.57
CA SER A 800 15.58 12.92 -14.11
C SER A 800 14.23 12.49 -14.75
N GLY A 801 13.87 11.22 -14.56
CA GLY A 801 12.54 10.68 -14.90
C GLY A 801 12.33 10.42 -16.40
N THR A 802 11.06 10.40 -16.85
CA THR A 802 10.69 10.26 -18.28
C THR A 802 10.85 11.56 -19.08
N GLY A 803 11.38 12.62 -18.45
CA GLY A 803 11.50 13.96 -19.01
C GLY A 803 10.31 14.87 -18.69
N LEU A 804 10.53 16.16 -18.95
CA LEU A 804 9.65 17.29 -18.62
C LEU A 804 8.32 17.27 -19.42
N PRO A 805 7.21 17.88 -18.92
CA PRO A 805 5.87 17.76 -19.51
C PRO A 805 5.75 18.23 -20.97
N GLY A 806 5.13 17.39 -21.80
CA GLY A 806 3.75 17.65 -22.26
C GLY A 806 3.48 18.61 -23.42
N ALA A 807 4.38 18.79 -24.40
CA ALA A 807 4.05 19.48 -25.65
C ALA A 807 4.64 18.90 -26.95
N LEU A 808 5.27 17.72 -26.92
CA LEU A 808 5.72 17.03 -28.14
C LEU A 808 5.32 15.55 -28.05
N ALA A 809 4.33 15.16 -28.85
CA ALA A 809 3.82 13.79 -29.00
C ALA A 809 4.83 12.81 -29.67
N SER A 810 6.12 13.05 -29.48
CA SER A 810 7.22 12.19 -29.92
C SER A 810 8.10 11.97 -28.71
N GLY A 811 7.84 10.86 -28.01
CA GLY A 811 8.53 10.48 -26.77
C GLY A 811 10.03 10.69 -26.88
N HIS A 812 10.61 11.19 -25.80
CA HIS A 812 12.05 11.31 -25.67
C HIS A 812 12.63 9.90 -25.62
N VAL A 813 13.47 9.56 -26.60
CA VAL A 813 14.06 8.23 -26.73
C VAL A 813 15.57 8.36 -26.57
N THR A 814 16.14 7.47 -25.76
CA THR A 814 17.56 7.16 -25.72
C THR A 814 18.11 7.09 -27.15
N LYS A 815 19.11 7.93 -27.47
CA LYS A 815 19.69 8.02 -28.81
C LYS A 815 21.10 7.46 -28.81
N ILE A 816 21.26 6.28 -29.38
CA ILE A 816 22.54 5.57 -29.46
C ILE A 816 23.05 5.63 -30.91
N VAL A 817 24.31 6.04 -31.08
CA VAL A 817 25.01 6.07 -32.36
C VAL A 817 26.27 5.22 -32.23
N HIS A 818 26.46 4.28 -33.15
CA HIS A 818 27.64 3.43 -33.23
C HIS A 818 28.47 3.73 -34.47
N GLU A 819 29.79 3.76 -34.31
CA GLU A 819 30.76 3.69 -35.40
C GLU A 819 31.56 2.39 -35.27
N HIS A 820 31.83 1.74 -36.39
CA HIS A 820 32.43 0.40 -36.43
C HIS A 820 33.45 0.28 -37.56
N SER A 821 34.30 -0.73 -37.47
CA SER A 821 35.32 -1.07 -38.47
C SER A 821 35.43 -2.59 -38.66
N GLN A 822 36.36 -3.03 -39.50
CA GLN A 822 36.69 -4.44 -39.74
C GLN A 822 38.05 -4.77 -39.10
N LEU A 823 38.09 -5.82 -38.28
CA LEU A 823 39.31 -6.32 -37.63
C LEU A 823 39.36 -7.85 -37.69
N GLY A 824 40.45 -8.39 -38.24
CA GLY A 824 40.65 -9.85 -38.36
C GLY A 824 39.53 -10.62 -39.07
N GLY A 825 38.80 -9.94 -39.97
CA GLY A 825 37.67 -10.50 -40.73
C GLY A 825 36.30 -10.38 -40.04
N ALA A 826 36.20 -9.69 -38.91
CA ALA A 826 34.95 -9.44 -38.20
C ALA A 826 34.71 -7.93 -38.00
N GLN A 827 33.44 -7.53 -37.95
CA GLN A 827 33.05 -6.18 -37.57
C GLN A 827 33.32 -5.95 -36.08
N VAL A 828 33.85 -4.78 -35.72
CA VAL A 828 34.12 -4.37 -34.33
C VAL A 828 33.68 -2.92 -34.11
N GLY A 829 33.18 -2.60 -32.92
CA GLY A 829 32.83 -1.23 -32.54
C GLY A 829 34.06 -0.38 -32.28
N LEU A 830 34.09 0.86 -32.77
CA LEU A 830 35.15 1.84 -32.48
C LEU A 830 34.64 2.99 -31.63
N THR A 831 33.39 3.38 -31.79
CA THR A 831 32.80 4.47 -31.02
C THR A 831 31.35 4.17 -30.76
N MET A 832 30.90 4.46 -29.54
CA MET A 832 29.49 4.47 -29.18
C MET A 832 29.19 5.75 -28.42
N ARG A 833 28.15 6.45 -28.85
CA ARG A 833 27.66 7.69 -28.22
C ARG A 833 26.18 7.54 -27.93
N ALA A 834 25.82 7.65 -26.66
CA ALA A 834 24.45 7.69 -26.19
C ALA A 834 24.20 9.05 -25.52
N ARG A 835 23.67 10.01 -26.31
CA ARG A 835 23.38 11.38 -25.86
C ARG A 835 22.06 11.87 -26.45
N PRO A 836 20.97 11.90 -25.67
CA PRO A 836 20.88 11.49 -24.27
C PRO A 836 20.68 9.96 -24.13
N LEU A 837 21.12 9.39 -23.01
CA LEU A 837 20.79 8.04 -22.52
C LEU A 837 19.97 8.19 -21.24
N GLY A 838 18.78 7.60 -21.19
CA GLY A 838 17.85 7.77 -20.08
C GLY A 838 17.18 6.47 -19.65
N PRO A 839 16.34 6.52 -18.61
CA PRO A 839 15.68 5.34 -18.03
C PRO A 839 14.70 4.62 -18.97
N ASP A 840 14.44 5.20 -20.14
CA ASP A 840 13.61 4.66 -21.22
C ASP A 840 14.35 3.62 -22.07
N HIS A 841 15.66 3.43 -21.85
CA HIS A 841 16.44 2.44 -22.59
C HIS A 841 15.82 1.04 -22.44
N GLN A 842 15.86 0.27 -23.52
CA GLN A 842 15.47 -1.14 -23.48
C GLN A 842 16.56 -1.97 -22.81
N GLN A 843 16.24 -3.18 -22.37
CA GLN A 843 17.27 -4.12 -21.96
C GLN A 843 18.12 -4.49 -23.19
N GLY A 844 19.43 -4.39 -23.06
CA GLY A 844 20.38 -4.83 -24.09
C GLY A 844 20.50 -6.35 -24.16
N SER A 845 21.53 -6.83 -24.87
CA SER A 845 21.76 -8.26 -25.04
C SER A 845 23.22 -8.64 -24.84
N GLY A 846 23.44 -9.88 -24.42
CA GLY A 846 24.78 -10.44 -24.26
C GLY A 846 25.54 -10.53 -25.60
N PRO A 847 26.88 -10.63 -25.59
CA PRO A 847 27.70 -10.52 -26.79
C PRO A 847 27.40 -11.63 -27.81
N THR A 848 27.22 -11.27 -29.09
CA THR A 848 27.00 -12.18 -30.22
C THR A 848 27.92 -11.83 -31.40
N GLY A 849 28.37 -12.85 -32.13
CA GLY A 849 29.29 -12.69 -33.26
C GLY A 849 30.77 -12.54 -32.86
N GLN A 850 31.61 -12.12 -33.83
CA GLN A 850 33.07 -12.02 -33.71
C GLN A 850 33.80 -13.35 -33.41
N ASP A 851 33.15 -14.51 -33.58
CA ASP A 851 33.72 -15.82 -33.21
C ASP A 851 35.03 -16.13 -33.96
N ALA A 852 35.08 -15.81 -35.26
CA ALA A 852 36.28 -15.96 -36.06
C ALA A 852 37.45 -15.08 -35.59
N LEU A 853 37.16 -13.88 -35.04
CA LEU A 853 38.15 -12.99 -34.48
C LEU A 853 38.59 -13.48 -33.09
N MET A 854 37.65 -13.85 -32.24
CA MET A 854 37.94 -14.32 -30.88
C MET A 854 38.68 -15.67 -30.88
N ALA A 855 38.43 -16.56 -31.85
CA ALA A 855 39.18 -17.81 -32.02
C ALA A 855 40.65 -17.60 -32.39
N GLN A 856 41.02 -16.39 -32.85
CA GLN A 856 42.41 -16.02 -33.13
C GLN A 856 43.13 -15.46 -31.91
N LEU A 857 42.40 -15.14 -30.84
CA LEU A 857 42.91 -14.48 -29.64
C LEU A 857 42.93 -15.45 -28.44
N PRO A 858 43.80 -15.21 -27.44
CA PRO A 858 43.74 -15.89 -26.16
C PRO A 858 42.45 -15.53 -25.40
N THR A 859 41.52 -16.47 -25.24
CA THR A 859 40.21 -16.20 -24.59
C THR A 859 39.83 -17.18 -23.48
N ASP A 860 40.46 -18.36 -23.41
CA ASP A 860 40.06 -19.43 -22.48
C ASP A 860 40.56 -19.13 -21.05
N PRO A 861 39.65 -18.88 -20.08
CA PRO A 861 40.04 -18.59 -18.70
C PRO A 861 40.68 -19.79 -17.98
N ARG A 862 40.56 -21.02 -18.49
CA ARG A 862 41.23 -22.20 -17.93
C ARG A 862 42.70 -22.28 -18.30
N ILE A 863 43.07 -21.64 -19.41
CA ILE A 863 44.44 -21.60 -19.93
C ILE A 863 45.15 -20.33 -19.43
N TYR A 864 44.43 -19.21 -19.38
CA TYR A 864 44.96 -17.89 -19.03
C TYR A 864 44.25 -17.37 -17.77
N SER A 865 44.82 -17.65 -16.60
CA SER A 865 44.24 -17.26 -15.31
C SER A 865 44.33 -15.76 -15.04
N ASP A 866 45.41 -15.11 -15.50
CA ASP A 866 45.59 -13.66 -15.41
C ASP A 866 44.67 -12.93 -16.41
N THR A 867 43.93 -11.96 -15.89
CA THR A 867 42.97 -11.13 -16.65
C THR A 867 43.62 -10.25 -17.72
N ALA A 868 44.92 -9.96 -17.62
CA ALA A 868 45.68 -9.27 -18.67
C ALA A 868 46.11 -10.19 -19.82
N GLN A 869 45.97 -11.51 -19.65
CA GLN A 869 46.39 -12.54 -20.62
C GLN A 869 45.23 -13.17 -21.37
N ARG A 870 44.03 -12.59 -21.27
CA ARG A 870 42.87 -13.07 -22.03
C ARG A 870 41.98 -11.94 -22.49
N TYR A 871 41.39 -12.12 -23.65
CA TYR A 871 40.44 -11.22 -24.28
C TYR A 871 39.01 -11.64 -23.98
N VAL A 872 38.16 -10.65 -23.84
CA VAL A 872 36.70 -10.77 -23.78
C VAL A 872 36.08 -9.88 -24.86
N ARG A 873 34.84 -10.17 -25.21
CA ARG A 873 34.04 -9.26 -26.05
C ARG A 873 33.54 -8.14 -25.14
N GLY A 874 34.26 -7.03 -25.12
CA GLY A 874 33.89 -5.86 -24.31
C GLY A 874 32.78 -5.08 -24.99
N HIS A 875 31.70 -4.83 -24.25
CA HIS A 875 30.65 -3.92 -24.69
C HIS A 875 31.16 -2.47 -24.66
N LEU A 876 30.83 -1.69 -25.71
CA LEU A 876 31.04 -0.24 -25.67
C LEU A 876 29.92 0.43 -24.87
N LEU A 877 28.65 0.05 -25.12
CA LEU A 877 27.51 0.34 -24.25
C LEU A 877 27.12 -0.93 -23.52
N ASN A 878 27.04 -0.87 -22.20
CA ASN A 878 26.67 -2.03 -21.38
C ASN A 878 25.21 -2.46 -21.64
N ASP A 879 24.97 -3.77 -21.60
CA ASP A 879 23.67 -4.39 -21.85
C ASP A 879 22.57 -3.97 -20.85
N HIS A 880 22.93 -3.69 -19.59
CA HIS A 880 22.00 -3.19 -18.57
C HIS A 880 21.55 -1.74 -18.79
N ILE A 881 22.11 -1.04 -19.78
CA ILE A 881 21.75 0.32 -20.19
C ILE A 881 21.47 0.42 -21.70
N GLY A 882 20.98 -0.66 -22.30
CA GLY A 882 20.51 -0.69 -23.70
C GLY A 882 21.55 -1.02 -24.75
N GLY A 883 22.74 -1.48 -24.34
CA GLY A 883 23.77 -1.97 -25.24
C GLY A 883 23.40 -3.30 -25.89
N LEU A 884 23.12 -3.29 -27.20
CA LEU A 884 22.95 -4.53 -27.96
C LEU A 884 24.29 -5.28 -28.05
N GLY A 885 24.27 -6.59 -27.88
CA GLY A 885 25.45 -7.45 -28.04
C GLY A 885 25.81 -7.73 -29.51
N HIS A 886 25.61 -6.78 -30.42
CA HIS A 886 25.99 -6.92 -31.83
C HIS A 886 27.44 -6.47 -32.06
N PRO A 887 28.13 -6.99 -33.10
CA PRO A 887 29.54 -6.66 -33.36
C PRO A 887 29.89 -5.17 -33.44
N MET A 888 28.94 -4.31 -33.84
CA MET A 888 29.11 -2.85 -33.87
C MET A 888 29.21 -2.17 -32.49
N ASN A 889 28.78 -2.85 -31.42
CA ASN A 889 28.87 -2.40 -30.03
C ASN A 889 29.87 -3.24 -29.21
N LEU A 890 30.64 -4.11 -29.87
CA LEU A 890 31.59 -5.00 -29.23
C LEU A 890 33.00 -4.74 -29.74
N PHE A 891 33.95 -4.66 -28.83
CA PHE A 891 35.36 -4.55 -29.14
C PHE A 891 36.18 -5.56 -28.32
N PRO A 892 37.12 -6.32 -28.92
CA PRO A 892 37.97 -7.23 -28.15
C PRO A 892 38.91 -6.44 -27.23
N ILE A 893 38.77 -6.63 -25.93
CA ILE A 893 39.58 -5.99 -24.90
C ILE A 893 40.06 -7.03 -23.89
N THR A 894 41.15 -6.76 -23.17
CA THR A 894 41.60 -7.66 -22.10
C THR A 894 40.54 -7.74 -21.00
N ALA A 895 40.45 -8.87 -20.31
CA ALA A 895 39.52 -9.02 -19.18
C ALA A 895 39.80 -7.99 -18.07
N SER A 896 41.06 -7.59 -17.88
CA SER A 896 41.45 -6.50 -16.98
C SER A 896 40.90 -5.14 -17.42
N ALA A 897 41.01 -4.79 -18.71
CA ALA A 897 40.47 -3.55 -19.25
C ALA A 897 38.93 -3.52 -19.17
N ASN A 898 38.26 -4.66 -19.38
CA ASN A 898 36.82 -4.78 -19.19
C ASN A 898 36.41 -4.50 -17.74
N ALA A 899 37.12 -5.07 -16.77
CA ALA A 899 36.85 -4.82 -15.35
C ALA A 899 37.11 -3.36 -14.95
N GLN A 900 38.13 -2.73 -15.54
CA GLN A 900 38.40 -1.30 -15.34
C GLN A 900 37.31 -0.43 -15.95
N HIS A 901 36.82 -0.76 -17.15
CA HIS A 901 35.72 -0.05 -17.79
C HIS A 901 34.44 -0.12 -16.95
N GLU A 902 34.13 -1.32 -16.45
CA GLU A 902 32.98 -1.55 -15.59
C GLU A 902 33.06 -0.73 -14.30
N SER A 903 34.18 -0.82 -13.57
CA SER A 903 34.34 -0.17 -12.27
C SER A 903 34.46 1.35 -12.36
N ALA A 904 35.13 1.88 -13.38
CA ALA A 904 35.42 3.31 -13.48
C ALA A 904 34.27 4.14 -14.10
N VAL A 905 33.50 3.57 -15.04
CA VAL A 905 32.49 4.31 -15.80
C VAL A 905 31.14 3.59 -15.90
N GLU A 906 31.08 2.30 -16.25
CA GLU A 906 29.78 1.65 -16.47
C GLU A 906 28.95 1.52 -15.18
N SER A 907 29.57 1.23 -14.04
CA SER A 907 28.90 1.11 -12.74
C SER A 907 28.16 2.39 -12.36
N TYR A 908 28.81 3.55 -12.55
CA TYR A 908 28.22 4.87 -12.33
C TYR A 908 27.11 5.16 -13.32
N ALA A 909 27.30 4.84 -14.61
CA ALA A 909 26.26 5.02 -15.61
C ALA A 909 25.02 4.16 -15.32
N LYS A 910 25.20 2.90 -14.92
CA LYS A 910 24.14 1.99 -14.47
C LYS A 910 23.40 2.57 -13.27
N ASP A 911 24.12 3.05 -12.25
CA ASP A 911 23.50 3.65 -11.07
C ASP A 911 22.69 4.91 -11.44
N TRP A 912 23.29 5.81 -12.23
CA TRP A 912 22.65 7.07 -12.61
C TRP A 912 21.38 6.84 -13.41
N VAL A 913 21.39 5.94 -14.40
CA VAL A 913 20.24 5.68 -15.28
C VAL A 913 19.21 4.77 -14.61
N ASN A 914 19.63 3.64 -14.03
CA ASN A 914 18.69 2.63 -13.53
C ASN A 914 18.16 2.94 -12.13
N ASN A 915 19.01 3.45 -11.22
CA ASN A 915 18.62 3.68 -9.83
C ASN A 915 18.17 5.13 -9.62
N ARG A 916 19.03 6.09 -9.99
CA ARG A 916 18.79 7.52 -9.78
C ARG A 916 17.91 8.16 -10.86
N LYS A 917 17.56 7.40 -11.90
CA LYS A 917 16.68 7.80 -13.01
C LYS A 917 17.14 9.08 -13.72
N LEU A 918 18.44 9.34 -13.78
CA LEU A 918 19.03 10.49 -14.45
C LEU A 918 19.22 10.25 -15.95
N TRP A 919 19.15 11.33 -16.72
CA TRP A 919 19.58 11.37 -18.10
C TRP A 919 21.08 11.69 -18.18
N ILE A 920 21.81 10.94 -18.99
CA ILE A 920 23.27 11.04 -19.07
C ILE A 920 23.77 11.18 -20.53
N ASP A 921 24.98 11.72 -20.68
CA ASP A 921 25.81 11.61 -21.88
C ASP A 921 26.83 10.49 -21.62
N TYR A 922 26.71 9.40 -22.38
CA TYR A 922 27.59 8.25 -22.28
C TYR A 922 28.32 8.04 -23.60
N THR A 923 29.65 8.10 -23.58
CA THR A 923 30.49 8.00 -24.78
C THR A 923 31.67 7.07 -24.52
N VAL A 924 31.90 6.13 -25.44
CA VAL A 924 33.08 5.25 -25.44
C VAL A 924 33.74 5.29 -26.81
N GLU A 925 35.04 5.53 -26.85
CA GLU A 925 35.84 5.69 -28.07
C GLU A 925 37.14 4.89 -27.98
N VAL A 926 37.45 4.09 -29.00
CA VAL A 926 38.71 3.39 -29.16
C VAL A 926 39.68 4.30 -29.94
N LYS A 927 40.70 4.84 -29.27
CA LYS A 927 41.56 5.93 -29.78
C LYS A 927 42.56 5.52 -30.87
N ALA A 928 42.86 4.24 -31.05
CA ALA A 928 43.81 3.75 -32.05
C ALA A 928 43.12 2.85 -33.07
N ARG A 929 43.61 2.84 -34.32
CA ARG A 929 43.22 1.81 -35.31
C ARG A 929 43.80 0.48 -34.83
N PRO A 930 42.97 -0.45 -34.34
CA PRO A 930 43.47 -1.67 -33.77
C PRO A 930 43.95 -2.58 -34.92
N GLU A 931 45.17 -3.08 -34.80
CA GLU A 931 45.74 -4.04 -35.74
C GLU A 931 45.96 -5.38 -35.05
N LEU A 932 45.64 -6.45 -35.78
CA LEU A 932 45.87 -7.80 -35.32
C LEU A 932 47.36 -8.13 -35.50
N SER A 933 48.13 -8.07 -34.41
CA SER A 933 49.58 -8.28 -34.42
C SER A 933 49.97 -9.65 -33.84
N ARG A 934 51.21 -10.10 -34.08
CA ARG A 934 51.72 -11.37 -33.51
C ARG A 934 52.37 -11.10 -32.16
N ALA A 935 51.99 -11.88 -31.15
CA ALA A 935 52.65 -11.95 -29.85
C ALA A 935 53.76 -13.03 -29.84
N THR A 936 54.64 -12.96 -28.84
CA THR A 936 55.67 -13.98 -28.58
C THR A 936 55.01 -15.34 -28.34
N GLY A 937 55.46 -16.38 -29.05
CA GLY A 937 54.87 -17.73 -28.97
C GLY A 937 53.81 -18.05 -30.03
N GLY A 938 53.58 -17.17 -31.03
CA GLY A 938 52.72 -17.46 -32.18
C GLY A 938 51.23 -17.12 -31.99
N LEU A 939 50.84 -16.64 -30.82
CA LEU A 939 49.50 -16.12 -30.53
C LEU A 939 49.29 -14.76 -31.22
N LYS A 940 48.06 -14.42 -31.59
CA LYS A 940 47.73 -13.06 -32.07
C LYS A 940 47.26 -12.20 -30.89
N LYS A 941 47.51 -10.90 -30.97
CA LYS A 941 47.09 -9.92 -29.98
C LYS A 941 46.52 -8.65 -30.63
N ILE A 942 45.75 -7.92 -29.84
CA ILE A 942 45.16 -6.61 -30.15
C ILE A 942 45.41 -5.71 -28.95
N ASP A 943 46.21 -4.66 -29.14
CA ASP A 943 46.39 -3.63 -28.12
C ASP A 943 45.53 -2.42 -28.50
N ALA A 944 44.83 -1.83 -27.52
CA ALA A 944 43.93 -0.70 -27.74
C ALA A 944 43.89 0.24 -26.53
N VAL A 945 43.51 1.50 -26.78
CA VAL A 945 43.23 2.49 -25.74
C VAL A 945 41.77 2.92 -25.87
N ILE A 946 41.04 2.87 -24.77
CA ILE A 946 39.60 3.15 -24.70
C ILE A 946 39.41 4.38 -23.84
N ASP A 947 38.80 5.42 -24.39
CA ASP A 947 38.32 6.57 -23.65
C ASP A 947 36.82 6.42 -23.40
N ALA A 948 36.44 6.35 -22.12
CA ALA A 948 35.07 6.22 -21.69
C ALA A 948 34.67 7.42 -20.83
N THR A 949 33.51 8.00 -21.11
CA THR A 949 32.92 9.13 -20.37
C THR A 949 31.46 8.85 -20.06
N ALA A 950 31.06 9.07 -18.81
CA ALA A 950 29.66 9.18 -18.41
C ALA A 950 29.47 10.51 -17.69
N ALA A 951 28.46 11.30 -18.05
CA ALA A 951 28.13 12.55 -17.37
C ALA A 951 26.62 12.72 -17.22
N ALA A 952 26.13 13.00 -16.01
CA ALA A 952 24.75 13.42 -15.84
C ALA A 952 24.50 14.75 -16.55
N LEU A 953 23.32 14.88 -17.15
CA LEU A 953 22.88 16.08 -17.85
C LEU A 953 22.00 16.92 -16.94
N ASP A 954 22.16 18.23 -16.98
CA ASP A 954 21.21 19.15 -16.37
C ASP A 954 20.02 19.44 -17.31
N THR A 955 19.07 20.21 -16.82
CA THR A 955 17.92 20.72 -17.60
C THR A 955 18.32 21.63 -18.78
N ASN A 956 19.57 22.08 -18.89
CA ASN A 956 20.13 22.74 -20.08
C ASN A 956 20.83 21.78 -21.04
N LEU A 957 20.94 20.49 -20.71
CA LEU A 957 21.69 19.44 -21.42
C LEU A 957 23.21 19.63 -21.37
N ASP A 958 23.68 20.39 -20.38
CA ASP A 958 25.08 20.54 -20.06
C ASP A 958 25.53 19.44 -19.10
N ARG A 959 26.80 19.03 -19.22
CA ARG A 959 27.39 18.02 -18.35
C ARG A 959 27.59 18.60 -16.96
N ILE A 960 27.13 17.89 -15.95
CA ILE A 960 27.27 18.28 -14.56
C ILE A 960 28.68 17.88 -14.06
N PRO A 961 29.57 18.83 -13.72
CA PRO A 961 30.98 18.53 -13.43
C PRO A 961 31.19 17.53 -12.29
N ASN A 962 30.43 17.66 -11.21
CA ASN A 962 30.48 16.77 -10.03
C ASN A 962 29.76 15.43 -10.25
N LEU A 963 29.08 15.25 -11.38
CA LEU A 963 28.46 13.99 -11.82
C LEU A 963 29.02 13.60 -13.20
N THR A 964 30.34 13.72 -13.35
CA THR A 964 31.08 13.30 -14.55
C THR A 964 32.17 12.30 -14.17
N ARG A 965 32.25 11.20 -14.92
CA ARG A 965 33.32 10.21 -14.87
C ARG A 965 33.97 10.11 -16.23
N HIS A 966 35.30 10.12 -16.22
CA HIS A 966 36.12 9.96 -17.41
C HIS A 966 37.28 9.02 -17.07
N VAL A 967 37.56 8.07 -17.95
CA VAL A 967 38.70 7.16 -17.81
C VAL A 967 39.30 6.85 -19.18
N THR A 968 40.63 6.78 -19.21
CA THR A 968 41.40 6.26 -20.34
C THR A 968 41.97 4.91 -19.94
N ILE A 969 41.62 3.85 -20.66
CA ILE A 969 41.93 2.46 -20.32
C ILE A 969 42.84 1.87 -21.39
N ALA A 970 44.01 1.38 -20.98
CA ALA A 970 44.88 0.63 -21.86
C ALA A 970 44.52 -0.86 -21.81
N SER A 971 44.02 -1.39 -22.93
CA SER A 971 43.81 -2.82 -23.15
C SER A 971 45.05 -3.40 -23.84
N THR A 972 46.06 -3.77 -23.05
CA THR A 972 47.33 -4.31 -23.54
C THR A 972 47.51 -5.76 -23.10
N TYR A 973 47.78 -6.66 -24.05
CA TYR A 973 48.04 -8.07 -23.74
C TYR A 973 49.47 -8.27 -23.24
N ARG A 974 49.60 -8.81 -22.02
CA ARG A 974 50.89 -9.17 -21.41
C ARG A 974 51.13 -10.67 -21.57
N THR A 975 52.34 -11.11 -21.91
CA THR A 975 52.71 -12.54 -21.86
C THR A 975 53.05 -12.95 -20.43
N ALA A 976 53.02 -14.26 -20.11
CA ALA A 976 53.37 -14.76 -18.76
C ALA A 976 54.73 -14.24 -18.24
N SER A 977 55.75 -14.15 -19.10
CA SER A 977 57.06 -13.58 -18.74
C SER A 977 57.04 -12.06 -18.49
N GLN A 978 56.08 -11.33 -19.09
CA GLN A 978 55.93 -9.88 -18.94
C GLN A 978 54.94 -9.50 -17.84
N ALA A 979 54.06 -10.42 -17.42
CA ALA A 979 53.19 -10.23 -16.27
C ALA A 979 54.00 -10.27 -14.96
N GLU A 980 54.98 -11.19 -14.86
CA GLU A 980 55.92 -11.26 -13.72
C GLU A 980 56.88 -10.05 -13.66
N GLU A 981 57.35 -9.53 -14.79
CA GLU A 981 58.13 -8.26 -14.84
C GLU A 981 57.25 -7.01 -14.67
N GLY A 982 55.97 -7.08 -15.05
CA GLY A 982 54.99 -6.00 -14.96
C GLY A 982 54.56 -5.72 -13.52
N GLU A 983 54.43 -6.75 -12.68
CA GLU A 983 54.16 -6.57 -11.24
C GLU A 983 55.36 -5.94 -10.50
N LEU A 984 56.60 -6.20 -10.93
CA LEU A 984 57.79 -5.50 -10.41
C LEU A 984 57.95 -4.08 -10.96
N ASN A 985 57.55 -3.83 -12.22
CA ASN A 985 57.68 -2.51 -12.84
C ASN A 985 56.50 -1.56 -12.54
N ASP A 986 55.28 -2.04 -12.27
CA ASP A 986 54.15 -1.20 -11.82
C ASP A 986 54.45 -0.55 -10.44
N PHE A 987 55.20 -1.24 -9.58
CA PHE A 987 55.71 -0.68 -8.33
C PHE A 987 56.79 0.40 -8.55
N THR A 988 57.44 0.41 -9.72
CA THR A 988 58.58 1.27 -10.02
C THR A 988 58.20 2.43 -10.97
N GLN A 989 57.18 2.28 -11.82
CA GLN A 989 56.62 3.35 -12.68
C GLN A 989 55.60 4.24 -11.96
N ALA A 990 54.90 3.74 -10.93
CA ALA A 990 54.09 4.57 -10.03
C ALA A 990 54.94 5.63 -9.27
N LEU A 991 56.26 5.47 -9.28
CA LEU A 991 57.24 6.40 -8.70
C LEU A 991 57.79 7.45 -9.71
N VAL A 992 57.44 7.39 -11.00
CA VAL A 992 58.09 8.24 -12.04
C VAL A 992 57.12 9.03 -12.94
N ASP A 993 55.81 8.76 -12.95
CA ASP A 993 54.82 9.60 -13.65
C ASP A 993 53.97 10.45 -12.67
N PRO A 994 54.16 11.78 -12.61
CA PRO A 994 53.44 12.65 -11.67
C PRO A 994 51.95 12.81 -12.00
N THR A 995 51.47 12.25 -13.11
CA THR A 995 50.06 12.34 -13.54
C THR A 995 49.23 11.12 -13.12
N ALA A 996 49.86 9.96 -12.94
CA ALA A 996 49.19 8.74 -12.45
C ALA A 996 48.95 8.77 -10.93
N ALA A 997 49.84 9.41 -10.17
CA ALA A 997 49.70 9.59 -8.72
C ALA A 997 48.51 10.48 -8.33
N ALA A 998 48.04 11.36 -9.23
CA ALA A 998 46.88 12.21 -8.99
C ALA A 998 45.54 11.51 -9.25
N LEU A 999 45.50 10.43 -10.04
CA LEU A 999 44.26 9.71 -10.40
C LEU A 999 43.98 8.48 -9.52
N GLN A 1000 44.94 8.04 -8.70
CA GLN A 1000 44.72 7.07 -7.62
C GLN A 1000 44.36 7.72 -6.27
N ALA A 1001 44.42 9.05 -6.19
CA ALA A 1001 44.12 9.81 -4.97
C ALA A 1001 42.62 10.00 -4.67
N GLU A 1002 41.70 9.47 -5.50
CA GLU A 1002 40.25 9.44 -5.19
C GLU A 1002 39.76 8.03 -4.81
N ARG A 1003 40.46 7.34 -3.91
CA ARG A 1003 39.83 6.27 -3.12
C ARG A 1003 39.23 6.89 -1.85
N PRO A 1004 37.90 6.92 -1.67
CA PRO A 1004 37.32 7.34 -0.39
C PRO A 1004 37.37 6.16 0.60
N GLN A 1005 38.55 5.82 1.10
CA GLN A 1005 38.72 4.66 2.01
C GLN A 1005 38.39 4.95 3.49
N ASP A 1006 38.19 6.21 3.91
CA ASP A 1006 37.90 6.56 5.32
C ASP A 1006 36.40 6.73 5.66
N GLN A 1007 35.48 6.50 4.72
CA GLN A 1007 34.03 6.71 4.96
C GLN A 1007 33.31 5.55 5.67
N ALA A 1008 33.93 4.36 5.76
CA ALA A 1008 33.26 3.14 6.23
C ALA A 1008 33.37 2.86 7.76
N LEU A 1009 34.05 3.70 8.54
CA LEU A 1009 34.02 3.60 10.01
C LEU A 1009 32.67 4.06 10.55
N THR A 1010 31.71 3.13 10.59
CA THR A 1010 30.32 3.39 10.99
C THR A 1010 30.22 3.53 12.51
N ALA A 1011 29.67 4.65 12.99
CA ALA A 1011 29.42 4.88 14.43
C ALA A 1011 28.00 4.44 14.84
N PRO A 1012 27.78 3.94 16.07
CA PRO A 1012 26.47 4.03 16.71
C PRO A 1012 26.14 5.49 17.04
N ARG A 1013 24.88 5.89 16.86
CA ARG A 1013 24.35 7.28 16.86
C ARG A 1013 24.40 8.05 18.21
N SER A 1014 25.30 7.74 19.15
CA SER A 1014 25.21 8.28 20.52
C SER A 1014 26.47 8.91 21.14
N SER A 1015 27.41 9.47 20.38
CA SER A 1015 28.47 10.28 20.99
C SER A 1015 28.77 11.56 20.21
N ARG A 1016 28.31 12.68 20.77
CA ARG A 1016 28.60 14.06 20.33
C ARG A 1016 29.82 14.65 21.06
N GLU A 1017 30.64 13.81 21.69
CA GLU A 1017 31.81 14.26 22.42
C GLU A 1017 33.06 14.09 21.56
N THR A 1018 33.63 15.22 21.14
CA THR A 1018 34.97 15.27 20.55
C THR A 1018 35.97 14.87 21.65
N PRO A 1019 36.78 13.81 21.47
CA PRO A 1019 37.71 13.36 22.49
C PRO A 1019 38.75 14.44 22.77
N THR A 1020 38.91 14.83 24.04
CA THR A 1020 39.94 15.77 24.50
C THR A 1020 41.26 15.08 24.84
N SER A 1021 41.26 13.75 24.89
CA SER A 1021 42.45 12.94 25.18
C SER A 1021 42.50 11.63 24.38
N PHE A 1022 43.71 11.14 24.15
CA PHE A 1022 43.93 9.85 23.50
C PHE A 1022 43.95 8.70 24.52
N PRO A 1023 43.22 7.61 24.29
CA PRO A 1023 43.17 6.51 25.24
C PRO A 1023 44.54 5.80 25.41
N PRO A 1024 45.07 5.67 26.64
CA PRO A 1024 46.41 5.11 26.88
C PRO A 1024 46.58 3.66 26.39
N HIS A 1025 45.51 2.87 26.43
CA HIS A 1025 45.55 1.46 26.02
C HIS A 1025 45.74 1.29 24.50
N ILE A 1026 45.26 2.23 23.69
CA ILE A 1026 45.48 2.24 22.23
C ILE A 1026 46.97 2.49 21.95
N GLY A 1027 47.55 3.50 22.61
CA GLY A 1027 48.98 3.79 22.49
C GLY A 1027 49.87 2.62 22.93
N ALA A 1028 49.52 1.95 24.04
CA ALA A 1028 50.23 0.76 24.50
C ALA A 1028 50.14 -0.41 23.51
N ALA A 1029 48.98 -0.63 22.88
CA ALA A 1029 48.79 -1.67 21.88
C ALA A 1029 49.61 -1.40 20.60
N ILE A 1030 49.64 -0.16 20.13
CA ILE A 1030 50.47 0.24 18.98
C ILE A 1030 51.96 0.07 19.30
N ALA A 1031 52.41 0.50 20.49
CA ALA A 1031 53.80 0.34 20.91
C ALA A 1031 54.21 -1.16 20.95
N ALA A 1032 53.36 -2.01 21.53
CA ALA A 1032 53.58 -3.45 21.56
C ALA A 1032 53.62 -4.05 20.14
N ALA A 1033 52.75 -3.58 19.25
CA ALA A 1033 52.71 -4.01 17.86
C ALA A 1033 53.96 -3.62 17.08
N VAL A 1034 54.46 -2.38 17.24
CA VAL A 1034 55.68 -1.91 16.58
C VAL A 1034 56.88 -2.75 17.01
N VAL A 1035 56.99 -3.08 18.30
CA VAL A 1035 58.06 -3.94 18.83
C VAL A 1035 57.97 -5.36 18.28
N LYS A 1036 56.76 -5.92 18.16
CA LYS A 1036 56.56 -7.32 17.74
C LYS A 1036 56.56 -7.53 16.22
N LEU A 1037 56.03 -6.60 15.45
CA LEU A 1037 55.93 -6.67 13.99
C LEU A 1037 57.17 -6.05 13.30
N GLY A 1038 57.99 -5.30 14.04
CA GLY A 1038 59.33 -4.85 13.64
C GLY A 1038 59.37 -3.50 12.93
N SER A 1039 58.24 -2.94 12.49
CA SER A 1039 58.18 -1.58 11.95
C SER A 1039 56.79 -0.97 12.05
N ARG A 1040 56.73 0.36 12.04
CA ARG A 1040 55.48 1.13 11.94
C ARG A 1040 54.71 0.86 10.65
N SER A 1041 55.42 0.70 9.53
CA SER A 1041 54.81 0.38 8.23
C SER A 1041 54.07 -0.96 8.22
N ARG A 1042 54.55 -1.95 8.98
CA ARG A 1042 53.85 -3.24 9.12
C ARG A 1042 52.63 -3.13 10.03
N VAL A 1043 52.70 -2.31 11.07
CA VAL A 1043 51.52 -2.00 11.90
C VAL A 1043 50.46 -1.29 11.05
N ALA A 1044 50.85 -0.26 10.29
CA ALA A 1044 49.97 0.44 9.36
C ALA A 1044 49.27 -0.51 8.36
N ALA A 1045 50.03 -1.40 7.72
CA ALA A 1045 49.47 -2.38 6.78
C ALA A 1045 48.42 -3.31 7.42
N VAL A 1046 48.62 -3.72 8.68
CA VAL A 1046 47.64 -4.52 9.43
C VAL A 1046 46.38 -3.71 9.77
N LEU A 1047 46.52 -2.42 10.07
CA LEU A 1047 45.39 -1.54 10.37
C LEU A 1047 44.60 -1.19 9.10
N GLN A 1048 45.28 -0.96 7.97
CA GLN A 1048 44.66 -0.66 6.67
C GLN A 1048 43.86 -1.84 6.08
N ASP A 1049 44.12 -3.06 6.54
CA ASP A 1049 43.29 -4.23 6.20
C ASP A 1049 41.91 -4.19 6.91
N HIS A 1050 41.70 -3.27 7.86
CA HIS A 1050 40.38 -3.03 8.44
C HIS A 1050 39.53 -2.12 7.54
N PRO A 1051 38.30 -2.53 7.15
CA PRO A 1051 37.40 -1.70 6.36
C PRO A 1051 37.17 -0.32 7.03
N GLY A 1052 37.41 0.76 6.28
CA GLY A 1052 37.24 2.13 6.78
C GLY A 1052 38.48 2.75 7.43
N PHE A 1053 39.57 2.01 7.62
CA PHE A 1053 40.84 2.56 8.09
C PHE A 1053 41.75 2.83 6.88
N GLY A 1054 41.73 4.06 6.36
CA GLY A 1054 42.53 4.52 5.22
C GLY A 1054 43.71 5.40 5.61
N ASP A 1055 44.30 6.05 4.61
CA ASP A 1055 45.52 6.86 4.75
C ASP A 1055 45.35 8.04 5.73
N VAL A 1056 44.17 8.67 5.78
CA VAL A 1056 43.91 9.76 6.72
C VAL A 1056 43.79 9.22 8.15
N SER A 1057 43.19 8.04 8.32
CA SER A 1057 43.12 7.37 9.62
C SER A 1057 44.51 6.95 10.12
N GLU A 1058 45.37 6.47 9.23
CA GLU A 1058 46.77 6.17 9.53
C GLU A 1058 47.53 7.43 9.97
N GLU A 1059 47.46 8.50 9.17
CA GLU A 1059 48.15 9.76 9.43
C GLU A 1059 47.76 10.34 10.78
N VAL A 1060 46.45 10.45 11.04
CA VAL A 1060 45.91 10.98 12.30
C VAL A 1060 46.29 10.09 13.48
N LEU A 1061 46.17 8.76 13.38
CA LEU A 1061 46.49 7.85 14.48
C LEU A 1061 47.95 7.96 14.88
N PHE A 1062 48.85 7.95 13.91
CA PHE A 1062 50.27 7.94 14.21
C PHE A 1062 50.83 9.32 14.51
N GLU A 1063 50.28 10.41 13.96
CA GLU A 1063 50.61 11.76 14.43
C GLU A 1063 50.27 11.90 15.92
N VAL A 1064 49.12 11.35 16.32
CA VAL A 1064 48.71 11.35 17.72
C VAL A 1064 49.60 10.48 18.59
N TYR A 1065 49.91 9.25 18.15
CA TYR A 1065 50.84 8.35 18.83
C TYR A 1065 52.22 8.98 19.08
N ASP A 1066 52.80 9.63 18.07
CA ASP A 1066 54.14 10.23 18.17
C ASP A 1066 54.18 11.43 19.14
N ARG A 1067 53.10 12.22 19.20
CA ARG A 1067 53.05 13.44 20.01
C ARG A 1067 52.64 13.22 21.47
N ILE A 1068 51.97 12.12 21.79
CA ILE A 1068 51.59 11.79 23.18
C ILE A 1068 52.80 11.60 24.09
N GLY A 1069 53.94 11.17 23.53
CA GLY A 1069 55.21 11.10 24.27
C GLY A 1069 55.80 12.46 24.67
N THR A 1070 55.35 13.57 24.06
CA THR A 1070 55.93 14.92 24.23
C THR A 1070 54.97 15.96 24.79
N THR A 1071 53.66 15.81 24.62
CA THR A 1071 52.66 16.84 24.96
C THR A 1071 51.69 16.46 26.09
N GLY A 1072 51.80 15.24 26.63
CA GLY A 1072 50.77 14.67 27.50
C GLY A 1072 49.60 14.13 26.66
N ALA A 1073 48.65 13.43 27.29
CA ALA A 1073 47.60 12.69 26.59
C ALA A 1073 46.53 13.55 25.87
N THR A 1074 46.75 14.85 25.66
CA THR A 1074 45.79 15.75 25.01
C THR A 1074 45.96 15.78 23.49
N VAL A 1075 44.87 15.96 22.75
CA VAL A 1075 44.85 15.94 21.27
C VAL A 1075 44.57 17.32 20.67
N ASP A 1076 44.82 18.38 21.45
CA ASP A 1076 44.52 19.77 21.07
C ASP A 1076 45.34 20.27 19.87
N PHE A 1077 46.46 19.59 19.55
CA PHE A 1077 47.30 19.90 18.38
C PHE A 1077 46.66 19.46 17.05
N LEU A 1078 45.62 18.61 17.06
CA LEU A 1078 44.82 18.32 15.87
C LEU A 1078 44.01 19.57 15.54
N GLY A 1079 44.46 20.28 14.50
CA GLY A 1079 44.05 21.64 14.17
C GLY A 1079 42.70 21.70 13.45
N SER A 1080 42.27 20.60 12.82
CA SER A 1080 41.00 20.56 12.08
C SER A 1080 39.91 19.72 12.79
N PRO A 1081 38.63 20.15 12.73
CA PRO A 1081 37.50 19.31 13.16
C PRO A 1081 37.43 17.96 12.44
N ALA A 1082 38.00 17.88 11.22
CA ALA A 1082 38.06 16.65 10.44
C ALA A 1082 39.01 15.62 11.05
N GLU A 1083 40.23 16.01 11.43
CA GLU A 1083 41.21 15.15 12.12
C GLU A 1083 40.67 14.61 13.45
N ARG A 1084 40.01 15.46 14.24
CA ARG A 1084 39.39 15.03 15.51
C ARG A 1084 38.23 14.05 15.27
N GLY A 1085 37.47 14.26 14.21
CA GLY A 1085 36.43 13.33 13.77
C GLY A 1085 36.98 11.97 13.34
N VAL A 1086 38.10 11.95 12.61
CA VAL A 1086 38.83 10.73 12.24
C VAL A 1086 39.30 9.99 13.50
N LEU A 1087 39.96 10.69 14.42
CA LEU A 1087 40.44 10.09 15.67
C LEU A 1087 39.31 9.49 16.51
N THR A 1088 38.16 10.18 16.58
CA THR A 1088 36.96 9.68 17.28
C THR A 1088 36.49 8.35 16.70
N ARG A 1089 36.48 8.24 15.37
CA ARG A 1089 36.09 7.00 14.67
C ARG A 1089 37.07 5.86 14.94
N ILE A 1090 38.37 6.14 14.95
CA ILE A 1090 39.41 5.15 15.27
C ILE A 1090 39.27 4.64 16.71
N ILE A 1091 39.07 5.53 17.67
CA ILE A 1091 38.88 5.16 19.09
C ILE A 1091 37.65 4.25 19.24
N ASN A 1092 36.53 4.61 18.59
CA ASN A 1092 35.30 3.84 18.68
C ASN A 1092 35.41 2.46 17.99
N ALA A 1093 36.14 2.39 16.88
CA ALA A 1093 36.38 1.13 16.16
C ALA A 1093 37.51 0.28 16.77
N TRP A 1094 38.19 0.77 17.81
CA TRP A 1094 39.28 0.03 18.47
C TRP A 1094 38.76 -1.18 19.26
N GLY A 1095 37.58 -1.05 19.88
CA GLY A 1095 36.94 -2.10 20.68
C GLY A 1095 35.97 -3.00 19.88
N GLY A 1096 35.87 -4.27 20.27
CA GLY A 1096 34.98 -5.27 19.64
C GLY A 1096 35.73 -6.51 19.16
N LYS A 1097 35.04 -7.66 19.03
CA LYS A 1097 35.65 -8.96 18.66
C LYS A 1097 36.34 -8.93 17.28
N ASP A 1098 35.86 -8.05 16.39
CA ASP A 1098 36.41 -7.81 15.06
C ASP A 1098 36.96 -6.38 14.85
N GLY A 1099 37.07 -5.61 15.95
CA GLY A 1099 37.57 -4.23 15.91
C GLY A 1099 39.06 -4.13 15.58
N ILE A 1100 39.51 -2.90 15.33
CA ILE A 1100 40.89 -2.56 14.93
C ILE A 1100 41.90 -3.14 15.94
N GLY A 1101 41.63 -3.02 17.24
CA GLY A 1101 42.49 -3.57 18.29
C GLY A 1101 42.61 -5.09 18.27
N ALA A 1102 41.50 -5.81 18.11
CA ALA A 1102 41.48 -7.28 18.07
C ALA A 1102 42.18 -7.85 16.83
N ARG A 1103 42.18 -7.14 15.70
CA ARG A 1103 42.98 -7.50 14.51
C ARG A 1103 44.47 -7.31 14.76
N LEU A 1104 44.85 -6.19 15.36
CA LEU A 1104 46.24 -5.92 15.69
C LEU A 1104 46.79 -6.96 16.68
N GLU A 1105 46.01 -7.34 17.69
CA GLU A 1105 46.37 -8.40 18.65
C GLU A 1105 46.53 -9.77 17.98
N ARG A 1106 45.66 -10.13 17.03
CA ARG A 1106 45.80 -11.37 16.24
C ARG A 1106 47.08 -11.37 15.42
N ALA A 1107 47.42 -10.26 14.78
CA ALA A 1107 48.64 -10.12 14.00
C ALA A 1107 49.90 -10.26 14.88
N ILE A 1108 49.88 -9.66 16.08
CA ILE A 1108 50.95 -9.82 17.08
C ILE A 1108 51.08 -11.28 17.53
N ALA A 1109 49.95 -11.96 17.79
CA ALA A 1109 49.95 -13.36 18.20
C ALA A 1109 50.49 -14.29 17.12
N SER A 1110 50.12 -14.07 15.85
CA SER A 1110 50.64 -14.85 14.71
C SER A 1110 52.13 -14.62 14.44
N ALA A 1111 52.66 -13.42 14.74
CA ALA A 1111 54.09 -13.15 14.62
C ALA A 1111 54.93 -13.84 15.70
N GLY A 1112 54.32 -14.20 16.84
CA GLY A 1112 54.98 -14.88 17.96
C GLY A 1112 55.13 -16.39 17.82
N SER A 1113 54.33 -17.05 16.97
CA SER A 1113 54.35 -18.52 16.82
C SER A 1113 55.38 -19.03 15.80
N GLY A 1114 56.15 -18.13 15.17
CA GLY A 1114 57.12 -18.47 14.11
C GLY A 1114 58.59 -18.53 14.54
N ALA A 1115 58.90 -18.49 15.85
CA ALA A 1115 60.28 -18.52 16.33
C ALA A 1115 60.53 -19.65 17.35
N GLY A 1116 60.97 -20.80 16.83
CA GLY A 1116 61.64 -21.89 17.54
C GLY A 1116 62.32 -22.79 16.50
N PRO A 1117 63.59 -23.20 16.70
CA PRO A 1117 64.42 -23.82 15.66
C PRO A 1117 63.89 -25.14 15.12
#